data_AF-A0A177LLE4-F1
#
_entry.id   AF-A0A177LLE4-F1
#
_cell.length_a   1.000
_cell.length_b   1.000
_cell.length_c   1.000
_cell.angle_alpha   90.00
_cell.angle_beta   90.00
_cell.angle_gamma   90.00
#
_symmetry.space_group_name_H-M   'P 1'
#
loop_
_entity.id
_entity.type
_entity.pdbx_description
1 polymer ?
#
loop_
_entity_poly.entity_id
_entity_poly.type
_entity_poly.pdbx_seq_one_letter_code
_entity_poly.pdbx_strand_id
1 'polypeptide(L)'
;MRNVSIVLFILLILVTACKDSSKKSDKIVIGFSQGLGNHPWRQAMNHSMEIQASLHSNVQLTISKAEGSVKKQIADIHKMIDQNIDVIIISPIEPNSIVPIVKKAYSRKIPVILVDRKINSSDYVTYIGSDNEEIGKEAASYILSDSKSFKKVIEIKGDDNSSPTIERSLGFETLIRETPDAAIVKVFKGLPVEAFRKTIDSMGSQNFYVFAFNDELAAKAWQVARNAGLENQIKFIGVDGLNTKDGGIQMVLDGKLNATLLYPTGGTEAIETAIKIYGGQVPPKRIKLNTTIIDRLNAEIMRNQFDKIIEQQGVIENQVHAVKKQTDLYSSQRELFRWSVVLLILMFCLIAYAIYLIYAIKIKNKQLTLTNERVTIQRNQIETIANELKESNETRVNFFTGMSHEFKTPLTLILSSLESLKECIIQKGAKPSYEIELISKNSNRLLRLIDNLLDFRKIENKTFNLRVSKTNIYDFTFGIFRDFENEARKRNIKFEINAANKNIELFIDRNLMDKVYFNLLSNAFKFTPDNGKIEISIQEKGNQVVIGFKDNGIGIPEKEIGNVFEAYFKGSNNRKNSSGIGLHLSRQFIELHLGSVEVHSFQGTEFIISLFKGNKHFNEDQMVKEASLLKAETLLNNDVMTGIEDDVFVPDQAMDGERYSLLLVEDNSDLSFFLSNKLKSEFDVTTSDGTDAIDKALNEIPDIIVCDVNLPDKNGFEICEILKNDLRTSHIPVILLTVLDNKESYLQGLKSGVDLYLTKPFSYPILIQSLRALLYNREKLRYYYTNNIGRIVDSKSFGSIEQTFVNKLNQIIQANIDNAEFSVENLADLLNISRIQLYRKIKAMFDVNVSDYISNIRLEQAKSMLQNPELTISEIAYKIGFSSPNYFSTVFKNKFGVSPNVYRKSAGEE
;
A
#
# COMPACT_ATOMS: atom_id res chain seq x y z
N MET A 1 -1.20 7.22 24.36
CA MET A 1 -0.63 5.93 24.82
C MET A 1 0.08 6.04 26.17
N ARG A 2 1.06 6.93 26.33
CA ARG A 2 1.85 7.06 27.56
C ARG A 2 1.03 7.40 28.83
N ASN A 3 0.04 8.28 28.73
CA ASN A 3 -0.75 8.70 29.90
C ASN A 3 -1.76 7.64 30.40
N VAL A 4 -2.30 6.80 29.51
CA VAL A 4 -3.26 5.75 29.89
C VAL A 4 -2.54 4.58 30.57
N SER A 5 -1.34 4.24 30.11
CA SER A 5 -0.51 3.19 30.71
C SER A 5 -0.06 3.56 32.13
N ILE A 6 0.26 4.85 32.36
CA ILE A 6 0.61 5.37 33.68
C ILE A 6 -0.57 5.29 34.65
N VAL A 7 -1.78 5.67 34.21
CA VAL A 7 -2.99 5.59 35.05
C VAL A 7 -3.33 4.15 35.41
N LEU A 8 -3.22 3.21 34.46
CA LEU A 8 -3.46 1.79 34.72
C LEU A 8 -2.42 1.20 35.69
N PHE A 9 -1.16 1.61 35.56
CA PHE A 9 -0.07 1.18 36.43
C PHE A 9 -0.21 1.73 37.85
N ILE A 10 -0.63 3.00 38.00
CA ILE A 10 -0.92 3.62 39.29
C ILE A 10 -2.12 2.94 39.97
N LEU A 11 -3.17 2.58 39.20
CA LEU A 11 -4.31 1.84 39.73
C LEU A 11 -3.91 0.43 40.21
N LEU A 12 -3.03 -0.25 39.46
CA LEU A 12 -2.49 -1.56 39.84
C LEU A 12 -1.63 -1.49 41.12
N ILE A 13 -0.88 -0.42 41.29
CA ILE A 13 -0.09 -0.15 42.51
C ILE A 13 -1.00 0.15 43.71
N LEU A 14 -2.06 0.95 43.53
CA LEU A 14 -3.01 1.26 44.60
C LEU A 14 -3.78 0.02 45.09
N VAL A 15 -4.07 -0.91 44.19
CA VAL A 15 -4.74 -2.18 44.53
C VAL A 15 -3.80 -3.15 45.26
N THR A 16 -2.51 -3.15 44.94
CA THR A 16 -1.49 -4.00 45.60
C THR A 16 -0.96 -3.40 46.91
N ALA A 17 -1.08 -2.09 47.10
CA ALA A 17 -0.61 -1.38 48.30
C ALA A 17 -1.51 -1.55 49.54
N CYS A 18 -2.73 -2.09 49.39
CA CYS A 18 -3.55 -2.53 50.53
C CYS A 18 -3.07 -3.91 51.03
N LYS A 19 -1.83 -3.95 51.52
CA LYS A 19 -1.32 -5.06 52.32
C LYS A 19 -1.74 -4.76 53.76
N ASP A 20 -2.69 -5.55 54.26
CA ASP A 20 -3.21 -5.49 55.62
C ASP A 20 -2.02 -5.41 56.60
N SER A 21 -1.79 -4.22 57.16
CA SER A 21 -0.90 -4.01 58.30
C SER A 21 -1.63 -4.51 59.56
N SER A 22 -2.01 -5.79 59.55
CA SER A 22 -2.46 -6.45 60.76
C SER A 22 -1.24 -6.57 61.67
N LYS A 23 -1.30 -5.84 62.79
CA LYS A 23 -0.38 -5.94 63.91
C LYS A 23 -0.03 -7.41 64.16
N LYS A 24 1.26 -7.74 64.19
CA LYS A 24 1.75 -8.99 64.77
C LYS A 24 1.03 -9.17 66.11
N SER A 25 0.17 -10.18 66.23
CA SER A 25 -0.28 -10.63 67.54
C SER A 25 0.94 -11.21 68.22
N ASP A 26 1.38 -10.59 69.31
CA ASP A 26 2.45 -11.14 70.15
C ASP A 26 1.97 -12.47 70.72
N LYS A 27 2.40 -13.56 70.08
CA LYS A 27 2.11 -14.91 70.55
C LYS A 27 2.98 -15.18 71.77
N ILE A 28 2.36 -15.55 72.89
CA ILE A 28 3.05 -16.02 74.10
C ILE A 28 3.43 -17.49 73.91
N VAL A 29 4.71 -17.79 74.09
CA VAL A 29 5.25 -19.15 74.07
C VAL A 29 5.41 -19.64 75.50
N ILE A 30 4.70 -20.72 75.84
CA ILE A 30 4.76 -21.38 77.14
C ILE A 30 5.44 -22.73 76.97
N GLY A 31 6.50 -22.96 77.72
CA GLY A 31 7.21 -24.25 77.75
C GLY A 31 6.84 -25.02 79.01
N PHE A 32 6.37 -26.25 78.90
CA PHE A 32 6.11 -27.12 80.03
C PHE A 32 7.06 -28.32 80.07
N SER A 33 7.87 -28.41 81.13
CA SER A 33 8.76 -29.55 81.39
C SER A 33 8.11 -30.50 82.40
N GLN A 34 7.54 -31.59 81.87
CA GLN A 34 6.89 -32.64 82.66
C GLN A 34 7.92 -33.70 83.08
N GLY A 35 8.08 -33.91 84.39
CA GLY A 35 9.08 -34.83 84.94
C GLY A 35 8.80 -36.31 84.68
N LEU A 36 7.56 -36.76 84.88
CA LEU A 36 7.15 -38.15 84.73
C LEU A 36 6.27 -38.32 83.48
N GLY A 37 6.60 -39.31 82.64
CA GLY A 37 6.01 -39.43 81.28
C GLY A 37 4.77 -40.31 81.17
N ASN A 38 4.79 -41.51 81.76
CA ASN A 38 3.79 -42.57 81.46
C ASN A 38 2.87 -42.89 82.65
N HIS A 39 2.22 -41.86 83.22
CA HIS A 39 1.25 -42.03 84.31
C HIS A 39 -0.10 -41.38 83.93
N PRO A 40 -1.26 -42.02 84.15
CA PRO A 40 -2.57 -41.48 83.76
C PRO A 40 -2.82 -40.07 84.28
N TRP A 41 -2.45 -39.79 85.52
CA TRP A 41 -2.56 -38.46 86.12
C TRP A 41 -1.76 -37.37 85.35
N ARG A 42 -0.57 -37.72 84.83
CA ARG A 42 0.27 -36.82 84.03
C ARG A 42 -0.32 -36.58 82.65
N GLN A 43 -0.95 -37.59 82.06
CA GLN A 43 -1.66 -37.45 80.80
C GLN A 43 -2.86 -36.53 80.95
N ALA A 44 -3.65 -36.69 82.02
CA ALA A 44 -4.76 -35.80 82.34
C ALA A 44 -4.29 -34.35 82.56
N MET A 45 -3.18 -34.14 83.26
CA MET A 45 -2.55 -32.82 83.42
C MET A 45 -2.17 -32.22 82.05
N ASN A 46 -1.41 -32.94 81.22
CA ASN A 46 -0.97 -32.45 79.91
C ASN A 46 -2.16 -32.09 79.02
N HIS A 47 -3.18 -32.94 78.99
CA HIS A 47 -4.39 -32.72 78.19
C HIS A 47 -5.17 -31.48 78.65
N SER A 48 -5.33 -31.29 79.97
CA SER A 48 -5.97 -30.07 80.50
C SER A 48 -5.20 -28.78 80.13
N MET A 49 -3.86 -28.84 80.08
CA MET A 49 -3.05 -27.71 79.62
C MET A 49 -3.21 -27.44 78.12
N GLU A 50 -3.28 -28.49 77.30
CA GLU A 50 -3.48 -28.38 75.85
C GLU A 50 -4.84 -27.76 75.52
N ILE A 51 -5.91 -28.22 76.18
CA ILE A 51 -7.25 -27.64 76.03
C ILE A 51 -7.22 -26.16 76.42
N GLN A 52 -6.69 -25.83 77.60
CA GLN A 52 -6.67 -24.44 78.07
C GLN A 52 -5.85 -23.54 77.14
N ALA A 53 -4.71 -24.01 76.62
CA ALA A 53 -3.92 -23.25 75.65
C ALA A 53 -4.68 -23.04 74.33
N SER A 54 -5.45 -24.04 73.88
CA SER A 54 -6.22 -23.96 72.63
C SER A 54 -7.35 -22.92 72.66
N LEU A 55 -7.86 -22.59 73.85
CA LEU A 55 -8.86 -21.53 74.06
C LEU A 55 -8.31 -20.12 73.79
N HIS A 56 -6.98 -19.96 73.75
CA HIS A 56 -6.31 -18.68 73.57
C HIS A 56 -5.50 -18.69 72.27
N SER A 57 -5.99 -17.99 71.24
CA SER A 57 -5.38 -17.98 69.90
C SER A 57 -3.95 -17.39 69.85
N ASN A 58 -3.54 -16.66 70.88
CA ASN A 58 -2.22 -16.08 71.04
C ASN A 58 -1.27 -16.96 71.87
N VAL A 59 -1.69 -18.12 72.40
CA VAL A 59 -0.87 -18.99 73.24
C VAL A 59 -0.29 -20.14 72.41
N GLN A 60 1.01 -20.38 72.57
CA GLN A 60 1.69 -21.54 72.02
C GLN A 60 2.30 -22.36 73.16
N LEU A 61 1.69 -23.50 73.46
CA LEU A 61 2.19 -24.44 74.47
C LEU A 61 3.12 -25.49 73.84
N THR A 62 4.26 -25.74 74.47
CA THR A 62 5.18 -26.84 74.12
C THR A 62 5.42 -27.73 75.34
N ILE A 63 5.00 -29.00 75.28
CA ILE A 63 5.18 -29.96 76.38
C ILE A 63 6.38 -30.87 76.09
N SER A 64 7.36 -30.91 77.00
CA SER A 64 8.50 -31.83 76.97
C SER A 64 8.36 -32.86 78.09
N LYS A 65 8.53 -34.16 77.77
CA LYS A 65 8.33 -35.29 78.69
C LYS A 65 9.67 -35.93 79.04
N ALA A 66 10.11 -35.78 80.29
CA ALA A 66 11.41 -36.26 80.77
C ALA A 66 11.43 -37.76 81.13
N GLU A 67 10.28 -38.42 81.24
CA GLU A 67 10.17 -39.88 81.48
C GLU A 67 10.96 -40.39 82.69
N GLY A 68 11.05 -39.57 83.76
CA GLY A 68 11.80 -39.92 84.97
C GLY A 68 13.31 -39.70 84.87
N SER A 69 13.84 -39.23 83.73
CA SER A 69 15.26 -38.91 83.56
C SER A 69 15.56 -37.46 83.93
N VAL A 70 16.25 -37.25 85.06
CA VAL A 70 16.72 -35.92 85.51
C VAL A 70 17.60 -35.25 84.45
N LYS A 71 18.48 -36.00 83.80
CA LYS A 71 19.35 -35.48 82.73
C LYS A 71 18.53 -34.95 81.55
N LYS A 72 17.48 -35.69 81.15
CA LYS A 72 16.56 -35.29 80.07
C LYS A 72 15.77 -34.04 80.48
N GLN A 73 15.27 -33.99 81.71
CA GLN A 73 14.53 -32.82 82.23
C GLN A 73 15.38 -31.54 82.21
N ILE A 74 16.65 -31.63 82.63
CA ILE A 74 17.57 -30.49 82.56
C ILE A 74 17.81 -30.06 81.11
N ALA A 75 18.00 -31.00 80.19
CA ALA A 75 18.19 -30.70 78.78
C ALA A 75 16.97 -30.03 78.15
N ASP A 76 15.76 -30.50 78.49
CA ASP A 76 14.50 -29.90 78.03
C ASP A 76 14.36 -28.45 78.51
N ILE A 77 14.61 -28.20 79.80
CA ILE A 77 14.57 -26.84 80.36
C ILE A 77 15.66 -25.96 79.74
N HIS A 78 16.86 -26.49 79.51
CA HIS A 78 17.93 -25.75 78.86
C HIS A 78 17.54 -25.31 77.44
N LYS A 79 16.93 -26.21 76.67
CA LYS A 79 16.40 -25.91 75.33
C LYS A 79 15.35 -24.80 75.38
N MET A 80 14.45 -24.83 76.36
CA MET A 80 13.43 -23.78 76.56
C MET A 80 14.07 -22.41 76.88
N ILE A 81 15.13 -22.38 77.68
CA ILE A 81 15.88 -21.16 78.00
C ILE A 81 16.62 -20.62 76.77
N ASP A 82 17.20 -21.49 75.95
CA ASP A 82 17.91 -21.10 74.72
C ASP A 82 16.96 -20.60 73.62
N GLN A 83 15.74 -21.14 73.58
CA GLN A 83 14.67 -20.68 72.69
C GLN A 83 14.00 -19.37 73.16
N ASN A 84 14.40 -18.84 74.32
CA ASN A 84 13.86 -17.61 74.91
C ASN A 84 12.33 -17.65 75.08
N ILE A 85 11.82 -18.77 75.59
CA ILE A 85 10.40 -18.98 75.89
C ILE A 85 9.93 -17.96 76.95
N ASP A 86 8.70 -17.46 76.80
CA ASP A 86 8.16 -16.39 77.63
C ASP A 86 7.83 -16.82 79.07
N VAL A 87 7.34 -18.05 79.27
CA VAL A 87 7.07 -18.63 80.60
C VAL A 87 7.41 -20.12 80.62
N ILE A 88 8.12 -20.57 81.65
CA ILE A 88 8.45 -22.00 81.84
C ILE A 88 7.65 -22.57 83.01
N ILE A 89 6.92 -23.64 82.75
CA ILE A 89 6.21 -24.45 83.76
C ILE A 89 7.03 -25.72 83.98
N ILE A 90 7.22 -26.14 85.24
CA ILE A 90 8.04 -27.31 85.57
C ILE A 90 7.34 -28.16 86.62
N SER A 91 7.26 -29.47 86.37
CA SER A 91 6.99 -30.46 87.41
C SER A 91 8.26 -31.27 87.70
N PRO A 92 9.05 -30.90 88.73
CA PRO A 92 10.37 -31.48 88.98
C PRO A 92 10.32 -32.98 89.27
N ILE A 93 11.28 -33.76 88.74
CA ILE A 93 11.44 -35.16 89.17
C ILE A 93 11.93 -35.22 90.62
N GLU A 94 12.96 -34.44 90.94
CA GLU A 94 13.62 -34.37 92.25
C GLU A 94 13.76 -32.90 92.73
N PRO A 95 13.69 -32.64 94.05
CA PRO A 95 13.64 -31.29 94.59
C PRO A 95 14.96 -30.50 94.50
N ASN A 96 16.12 -31.18 94.43
CA ASN A 96 17.44 -30.52 94.38
C ASN A 96 18.00 -30.42 92.95
N SER A 97 17.69 -31.40 92.10
CA SER A 97 18.46 -31.66 90.88
C SER A 97 18.25 -30.62 89.78
N ILE A 98 17.12 -29.91 89.79
CA ILE A 98 16.82 -28.85 88.80
C ILE A 98 17.08 -27.43 89.31
N VAL A 99 17.47 -27.24 90.59
CA VAL A 99 17.69 -25.90 91.16
C VAL A 99 18.69 -25.05 90.35
N PRO A 100 19.84 -25.58 89.88
CA PRO A 100 20.79 -24.78 89.10
C PRO A 100 20.21 -24.27 87.77
N ILE A 101 19.41 -25.09 87.07
CA ILE A 101 18.83 -24.70 85.78
C ILE A 101 17.66 -23.73 85.95
N VAL A 102 16.90 -23.84 87.04
CA VAL A 102 15.86 -22.87 87.41
C VAL A 102 16.48 -21.50 87.72
N LYS A 103 17.59 -21.45 88.48
CA LYS A 103 18.36 -20.21 88.69
C LYS A 103 18.83 -19.60 87.38
N LYS A 104 19.26 -20.42 86.42
CA LYS A 104 19.64 -19.96 85.07
C LYS A 104 18.46 -19.31 84.33
N ALA A 105 17.27 -19.92 84.35
CA ALA A 105 16.06 -19.31 83.77
C ALA A 105 15.76 -17.94 84.42
N TYR A 106 15.84 -17.88 85.75
CA TYR A 106 15.59 -16.65 86.52
C TYR A 106 16.60 -15.54 86.18
N SER A 107 17.88 -15.88 86.00
CA SER A 107 18.93 -14.93 85.56
C SER A 107 18.67 -14.35 84.16
N ARG A 108 17.96 -15.08 83.30
CA ARG A 108 17.50 -14.60 81.99
C ARG A 108 16.15 -13.90 82.03
N LYS A 109 15.61 -13.62 83.23
CA LYS A 109 14.29 -13.01 83.46
C LYS A 109 13.12 -13.84 82.91
N ILE A 110 13.30 -15.15 82.75
CA ILE A 110 12.21 -16.05 82.33
C ILE A 110 11.46 -16.50 83.61
N PRO A 111 10.16 -16.18 83.76
CA PRO A 111 9.37 -16.61 84.89
C PRO A 111 9.18 -18.13 84.91
N VAL A 112 9.39 -18.72 86.09
CA VAL A 112 9.25 -20.16 86.32
C VAL A 112 8.07 -20.45 87.24
N ILE A 113 7.15 -21.30 86.80
CA ILE A 113 6.02 -21.82 87.58
C ILE A 113 6.34 -23.27 87.95
N LEU A 114 6.19 -23.62 89.23
CA LEU A 114 6.29 -25.01 89.68
C LEU A 114 4.88 -25.60 89.82
N VAL A 115 4.68 -26.82 89.33
CA VAL A 115 3.39 -27.51 89.42
C VAL A 115 3.57 -28.89 90.04
N ASP A 116 2.69 -29.20 91.00
CA ASP A 116 2.59 -30.46 91.74
C ASP A 116 3.80 -30.79 92.64
N ARG A 117 5.03 -30.82 92.11
CA ARG A 117 6.27 -31.06 92.87
C ARG A 117 7.04 -29.76 93.11
N LYS A 118 7.69 -29.66 94.28
CA LYS A 118 8.48 -28.49 94.70
C LYS A 118 9.99 -28.69 94.48
N ILE A 119 10.73 -27.58 94.48
CA ILE A 119 12.20 -27.57 94.56
C ILE A 119 12.64 -26.99 95.90
N ASN A 120 13.85 -27.32 96.35
CA ASN A 120 14.47 -26.76 97.56
C ASN A 120 15.15 -25.42 97.27
N SER A 121 14.40 -24.46 96.73
CA SER A 121 14.82 -23.07 96.51
C SER A 121 13.59 -22.17 96.44
N SER A 122 13.72 -20.88 96.75
CA SER A 122 12.69 -19.85 96.55
C SER A 122 12.67 -19.25 95.14
N ASP A 123 13.59 -19.65 94.26
CA ASP A 123 13.86 -19.06 92.93
C ASP A 123 12.83 -19.44 91.85
N TYR A 124 11.54 -19.26 92.14
CA TYR A 124 10.43 -19.46 91.20
C TYR A 124 9.37 -18.38 91.44
N VAL A 125 8.48 -18.15 90.48
CA VAL A 125 7.44 -17.10 90.59
C VAL A 125 6.31 -17.57 91.49
N THR A 126 5.72 -18.73 91.18
CA THR A 126 4.63 -19.32 91.95
C THR A 126 4.66 -20.84 91.89
N TYR A 127 4.09 -21.47 92.91
CA TYR A 127 3.87 -22.91 92.99
C TYR A 127 2.37 -23.21 92.99
N ILE A 128 1.95 -24.13 92.12
CA ILE A 128 0.57 -24.57 91.96
C ILE A 128 0.50 -26.05 92.36
N GLY A 129 -0.32 -26.37 93.35
CA GLY A 129 -0.48 -27.75 93.80
C GLY A 129 -1.34 -27.85 95.04
N SER A 130 -1.79 -29.05 95.35
CA SER A 130 -2.51 -29.30 96.59
C SER A 130 -1.57 -29.31 97.79
N ASP A 131 -2.16 -29.14 98.97
CA ASP A 131 -1.44 -29.31 100.22
C ASP A 131 -1.33 -30.79 100.54
N ASN A 132 -0.14 -31.36 100.32
CA ASN A 132 0.09 -32.78 100.51
C ASN A 132 0.08 -33.17 102.01
N GLU A 133 0.40 -32.25 102.91
CA GLU A 133 0.29 -32.48 104.36
C GLU A 133 -1.19 -32.54 104.77
N GLU A 134 -2.02 -31.66 104.21
CA GLU A 134 -3.48 -31.69 104.39
C GLU A 134 -4.09 -32.98 103.83
N ILE A 135 -3.65 -33.46 102.67
CA ILE A 135 -4.09 -34.77 102.11
C ILE A 135 -3.77 -35.91 103.08
N GLY A 136 -2.57 -35.90 103.68
CA GLY A 136 -2.21 -36.86 104.73
C GLY A 136 -3.15 -36.76 105.94
N LYS A 137 -3.42 -35.54 106.41
CA LYS A 137 -4.33 -35.29 107.53
C LYS A 137 -5.76 -35.73 107.22
N GLU A 138 -6.30 -35.42 106.06
CA GLU A 138 -7.64 -35.81 105.62
C GLU A 138 -7.79 -37.33 105.51
N ALA A 139 -6.78 -38.02 104.97
CA ALA A 139 -6.76 -39.48 104.93
C ALA A 139 -6.76 -40.10 106.35
N ALA A 140 -5.99 -39.53 107.28
CA ALA A 140 -6.00 -39.93 108.68
C ALA A 140 -7.36 -39.63 109.34
N SER A 141 -7.92 -38.43 109.16
CA SER A 141 -9.25 -38.03 109.67
C SER A 141 -10.34 -38.99 109.20
N TYR A 142 -10.32 -39.38 107.92
CA TYR A 142 -11.26 -40.36 107.37
C TYR A 142 -11.17 -41.72 108.10
N ILE A 143 -9.95 -42.23 108.31
CA ILE A 143 -9.73 -43.49 109.05
C ILE A 143 -10.19 -43.38 110.50
N LEU A 144 -9.89 -42.26 111.15
CA LEU A 144 -10.22 -42.02 112.55
C LEU A 144 -11.72 -41.84 112.79
N SER A 145 -12.46 -41.33 111.79
CA SER A 145 -13.92 -41.16 111.83
C SER A 145 -14.69 -42.49 111.93
N ASP A 146 -14.05 -43.62 111.64
CA ASP A 146 -14.67 -44.94 111.72
C ASP A 146 -14.91 -45.37 113.18
N SER A 147 -16.09 -45.91 113.48
CA SER A 147 -16.59 -46.13 114.85
C SER A 147 -15.95 -47.30 115.61
N LYS A 148 -14.90 -47.93 115.06
CA LYS A 148 -14.22 -49.10 115.65
C LYS A 148 -13.25 -48.70 116.77
N SER A 149 -13.09 -49.53 117.80
CA SER A 149 -12.40 -49.18 119.05
C SER A 149 -10.88 -49.06 118.98
N PHE A 150 -10.19 -49.73 118.04
CA PHE A 150 -8.75 -49.49 117.80
C PHE A 150 -8.39 -49.63 116.32
N LYS A 151 -7.75 -48.61 115.75
CA LYS A 151 -7.44 -48.54 114.31
C LYS A 151 -5.99 -48.91 114.05
N LYS A 152 -5.77 -50.09 113.48
CA LYS A 152 -4.45 -50.52 112.97
C LYS A 152 -4.28 -50.06 111.54
N VAL A 153 -3.19 -49.36 111.26
CA VAL A 153 -2.95 -48.76 109.94
C VAL A 153 -1.63 -49.24 109.35
N ILE A 154 -1.65 -49.57 108.06
CA ILE A 154 -0.47 -49.75 107.22
C ILE A 154 -0.37 -48.56 106.27
N GLU A 155 0.79 -47.92 106.24
CA GLU A 155 1.10 -46.82 105.32
C GLU A 155 1.95 -47.35 104.16
N ILE A 156 1.58 -47.03 102.92
CA ILE A 156 2.30 -47.42 101.71
C ILE A 156 2.72 -46.14 100.95
N LYS A 157 3.98 -45.76 101.15
CA LYS A 157 4.60 -44.58 100.56
C LYS A 157 4.96 -44.84 99.08
N GLY A 158 5.07 -43.78 98.29
CA GLY A 158 5.73 -43.86 96.98
C GLY A 158 7.18 -44.36 97.11
N ASP A 159 7.74 -44.94 96.04
CA ASP A 159 9.15 -45.35 96.04
C ASP A 159 10.13 -44.18 95.87
N ASP A 160 9.60 -42.97 95.66
CA ASP A 160 10.36 -41.75 95.45
C ASP A 160 10.60 -40.96 96.75
N ASN A 161 11.54 -40.02 96.70
CA ASN A 161 11.78 -39.05 97.78
C ASN A 161 11.16 -37.69 97.40
N SER A 162 10.00 -37.70 96.74
CA SER A 162 9.35 -36.48 96.26
C SER A 162 8.67 -35.71 97.40
N SER A 163 8.43 -34.41 97.20
CA SER A 163 7.75 -33.58 98.21
C SER A 163 6.35 -34.10 98.59
N PRO A 164 5.51 -34.61 97.65
CA PRO A 164 4.23 -35.23 98.03
C PRO A 164 4.38 -36.43 98.96
N THR A 165 5.35 -37.32 98.71
CA THR A 165 5.60 -38.49 99.56
C THR A 165 6.00 -38.09 100.98
N ILE A 166 6.86 -37.08 101.13
CA ILE A 166 7.29 -36.63 102.46
C ILE A 166 6.15 -35.92 103.21
N GLU A 167 5.47 -34.99 102.54
CA GLU A 167 4.41 -34.15 103.13
C GLU A 167 3.16 -34.97 103.51
N ARG A 168 2.69 -35.90 102.66
CA ARG A 168 1.56 -36.80 102.97
C ARG A 168 1.83 -37.65 104.19
N SER A 169 3.05 -38.20 104.26
CA SER A 169 3.44 -39.01 105.40
C SER A 169 3.48 -38.20 106.69
N LEU A 170 4.08 -37.01 106.65
CA LEU A 170 4.16 -36.14 107.82
C LEU A 170 2.76 -35.80 108.36
N GLY A 171 1.85 -35.36 107.48
CA GLY A 171 0.49 -35.01 107.87
C GLY A 171 -0.29 -36.21 108.44
N PHE A 172 -0.13 -37.37 107.80
CA PHE A 172 -0.77 -38.61 108.22
C PHE A 172 -0.24 -39.14 109.56
N GLU A 173 1.08 -39.28 109.70
CA GLU A 173 1.73 -39.79 110.91
C GLU A 173 1.48 -38.89 112.12
N THR A 174 1.46 -37.56 111.93
CA THR A 174 1.20 -36.60 113.00
C THR A 174 -0.19 -36.84 113.62
N LEU A 175 -1.24 -36.88 112.80
CA LEU A 175 -2.62 -37.02 113.30
C LEU A 175 -2.90 -38.41 113.91
N ILE A 176 -2.34 -39.47 113.32
CA ILE A 176 -2.50 -40.84 113.86
C ILE A 176 -1.77 -41.00 115.19
N ARG A 177 -0.56 -40.44 115.37
CA ARG A 177 0.20 -40.54 116.63
C ARG A 177 -0.40 -39.70 117.76
N GLU A 178 -1.07 -38.59 117.43
CA GLU A 178 -1.77 -37.75 118.40
C GLU A 178 -3.07 -38.40 118.91
N THR A 179 -3.58 -39.44 118.24
CA THR A 179 -4.83 -40.10 118.59
C THR A 179 -4.60 -41.42 119.35
N PRO A 180 -5.09 -41.59 120.60
CA PRO A 180 -4.79 -42.77 121.42
C PRO A 180 -5.40 -44.09 120.88
N ASP A 181 -6.46 -44.01 120.06
CA ASP A 181 -7.20 -45.17 119.55
C ASP A 181 -6.71 -45.64 118.16
N ALA A 182 -5.51 -45.22 117.73
CA ALA A 182 -4.93 -45.60 116.44
C ALA A 182 -3.42 -45.84 116.52
N ALA A 183 -2.91 -46.76 115.71
CA ALA A 183 -1.47 -47.01 115.59
C ALA A 183 -1.06 -47.43 114.18
N ILE A 184 0.08 -46.91 113.74
CA ILE A 184 0.75 -47.32 112.50
C ILE A 184 1.54 -48.59 112.79
N VAL A 185 1.11 -49.72 112.21
CA VAL A 185 1.71 -51.03 112.44
C VAL A 185 2.91 -51.26 111.53
N LYS A 186 2.83 -50.78 110.29
CA LYS A 186 3.92 -50.92 109.33
C LYS A 186 3.90 -49.80 108.30
N VAL A 187 5.08 -49.39 107.88
CA VAL A 187 5.30 -48.45 106.79
C VAL A 187 6.08 -49.15 105.69
N PHE A 188 5.59 -49.08 104.46
CA PHE A 188 6.26 -49.59 103.26
C PHE A 188 6.69 -48.44 102.35
N LYS A 189 7.86 -48.60 101.72
CA LYS A 189 8.32 -47.75 100.62
C LYS A 189 8.08 -48.53 99.31
N GLY A 190 7.16 -48.02 98.48
CA GLY A 190 6.56 -48.81 97.41
C GLY A 190 5.75 -50.01 97.95
N LEU A 191 5.33 -50.92 97.08
CA LEU A 191 4.62 -52.13 97.46
C LEU A 191 5.48 -53.40 97.25
N PRO A 192 6.30 -53.80 98.23
CA PRO A 192 6.99 -55.10 98.19
C PRO A 192 5.97 -56.22 98.45
N VAL A 193 5.48 -56.86 97.38
CA VAL A 193 4.36 -57.81 97.41
C VAL A 193 4.50 -58.88 98.49
N GLU A 194 5.66 -59.54 98.60
CA GLU A 194 5.88 -60.61 99.58
C GLU A 194 5.90 -60.12 101.03
N ALA A 195 6.52 -58.96 101.29
CA ALA A 195 6.62 -58.39 102.63
C ALA A 195 5.28 -57.82 103.10
N PHE A 196 4.53 -57.19 102.20
CA PHE A 196 3.16 -56.75 102.45
C PHE A 196 2.27 -57.97 102.74
N ARG A 197 2.39 -59.03 101.94
CA ARG A 197 1.63 -60.28 102.14
C ARG A 197 1.87 -60.90 103.52
N LYS A 198 3.13 -61.08 103.91
CA LYS A 198 3.49 -61.59 105.26
C LYS A 198 2.92 -60.73 106.39
N THR A 199 2.88 -59.41 106.18
CA THR A 199 2.37 -58.47 107.18
C THR A 199 0.86 -58.62 107.36
N ILE A 200 0.09 -58.67 106.26
CA ILE A 200 -1.36 -58.87 106.34
C ILE A 200 -1.73 -60.26 106.88
N ASP A 201 -0.98 -61.32 106.53
CA ASP A 201 -1.21 -62.66 107.07
C ASP A 201 -0.98 -62.71 108.60
N SER A 202 0.04 -61.99 109.10
CA SER A 202 0.34 -61.92 110.54
C SER A 202 -0.72 -61.18 111.37
N MET A 203 -1.55 -60.35 110.74
CA MET A 203 -2.62 -59.59 111.40
C MET A 203 -3.92 -60.41 111.56
N GLY A 204 -4.05 -61.53 110.84
CA GLY A 204 -5.20 -62.43 110.91
C GLY A 204 -6.53 -61.73 110.59
N SER A 205 -7.62 -62.17 111.22
CA SER A 205 -8.99 -61.67 110.97
C SER A 205 -9.32 -60.28 111.55
N GLN A 206 -8.31 -59.46 111.83
CA GLN A 206 -8.52 -58.13 112.43
C GLN A 206 -8.84 -57.11 111.34
N ASN A 207 -9.72 -56.16 111.65
CA ASN A 207 -9.96 -55.04 110.75
C ASN A 207 -8.79 -54.06 110.81
N PHE A 208 -8.19 -53.74 109.67
CA PHE A 208 -7.14 -52.73 109.58
C PHE A 208 -7.29 -51.88 108.32
N TYR A 209 -6.53 -50.79 108.26
CA TYR A 209 -6.61 -49.79 107.20
C TYR A 209 -5.29 -49.76 106.44
N VAL A 210 -5.38 -49.56 105.13
CA VAL A 210 -4.23 -49.33 104.27
C VAL A 210 -4.37 -47.95 103.67
N PHE A 211 -3.45 -47.05 104.00
CA PHE A 211 -3.32 -45.76 103.32
C PHE A 211 -2.18 -45.85 102.30
N ALA A 212 -2.54 -45.78 101.02
CA ALA A 212 -1.61 -45.80 99.91
C ALA A 212 -1.53 -44.43 99.24
N PHE A 213 -0.33 -43.97 98.94
CA PHE A 213 -0.09 -42.61 98.47
C PHE A 213 -0.52 -42.34 97.04
N ASN A 214 -0.94 -43.36 96.30
CA ASN A 214 -1.68 -43.18 95.06
C ASN A 214 -2.67 -44.33 94.83
N ASP A 215 -3.63 -44.12 93.94
CA ASP A 215 -4.65 -45.12 93.61
C ASP A 215 -4.05 -46.39 92.98
N GLU A 216 -2.93 -46.28 92.25
CA GLU A 216 -2.24 -47.44 91.65
C GLU A 216 -1.65 -48.38 92.73
N LEU A 217 -0.98 -47.81 93.75
CA LEU A 217 -0.45 -48.57 94.89
C LEU A 217 -1.60 -49.14 95.72
N ALA A 218 -2.68 -48.39 95.89
CA ALA A 218 -3.87 -48.85 96.60
C ALA A 218 -4.50 -50.06 95.89
N ALA A 219 -4.63 -50.00 94.56
CA ALA A 219 -5.14 -51.09 93.73
C ALA A 219 -4.25 -52.35 93.79
N LYS A 220 -2.92 -52.17 93.72
CA LYS A 220 -1.97 -53.28 93.86
C LYS A 220 -2.05 -53.91 95.25
N ALA A 221 -2.15 -53.10 96.31
CA ALA A 221 -2.31 -53.59 97.67
C ALA A 221 -3.63 -54.37 97.85
N TRP A 222 -4.72 -53.85 97.28
CA TRP A 222 -6.01 -54.54 97.24
C TRP A 222 -5.94 -55.87 96.49
N GLN A 223 -5.24 -55.93 95.35
CA GLN A 223 -5.07 -57.18 94.59
C GLN A 223 -4.31 -58.24 95.40
N VAL A 224 -3.27 -57.85 96.15
CA VAL A 224 -2.53 -58.76 97.03
C VAL A 224 -3.42 -59.28 98.16
N ALA A 225 -4.26 -58.42 98.75
CA ALA A 225 -5.23 -58.82 99.76
C ALA A 225 -6.36 -59.70 99.22
N ARG A 226 -6.83 -59.47 97.99
CA ARG A 226 -7.82 -60.31 97.33
C ARG A 226 -7.29 -61.71 97.05
N ASN A 227 -6.02 -61.82 96.63
CA ASN A 227 -5.34 -63.10 96.51
C ASN A 227 -5.16 -63.80 97.88
N ALA A 228 -5.40 -63.10 98.99
CA ALA A 228 -5.43 -63.63 100.36
C ALA A 228 -6.81 -64.04 100.85
N GLY A 229 -7.88 -63.62 100.18
CA GLY A 229 -9.25 -63.69 100.73
C GLY A 229 -9.46 -62.75 101.92
N LEU A 230 -8.63 -61.71 102.06
CA LEU A 230 -8.67 -60.75 103.18
C LEU A 230 -9.21 -59.36 102.76
N GLU A 231 -9.64 -59.19 101.51
CA GLU A 231 -10.02 -57.88 100.96
C GLU A 231 -11.17 -57.20 101.71
N ASN A 232 -12.10 -57.98 102.29
CA ASN A 232 -13.25 -57.44 103.02
C ASN A 232 -12.93 -57.00 104.46
N GLN A 233 -11.75 -57.37 104.96
CA GLN A 233 -11.29 -57.04 106.32
C GLN A 233 -10.40 -55.79 106.33
N ILE A 234 -9.98 -55.34 105.15
CA ILE A 234 -9.05 -54.23 104.97
C ILE A 234 -9.78 -53.08 104.32
N LYS A 235 -9.71 -51.89 104.94
CA LYS A 235 -10.18 -50.66 104.29
C LYS A 235 -9.04 -50.00 103.53
N PHE A 236 -9.19 -49.82 102.22
CA PHE A 236 -8.16 -49.21 101.37
C PHE A 236 -8.48 -47.74 101.09
N ILE A 237 -7.52 -46.86 101.36
CA ILE A 237 -7.59 -45.42 101.11
C ILE A 237 -6.48 -45.08 100.10
N GLY A 238 -6.88 -44.56 98.94
CA GLY A 238 -5.98 -44.10 97.88
C GLY A 238 -5.88 -42.57 97.81
N VAL A 239 -5.08 -42.09 96.87
CA VAL A 239 -4.94 -40.67 96.52
C VAL A 239 -4.81 -40.58 95.00
N ASP A 240 -5.52 -39.66 94.37
CA ASP A 240 -5.44 -39.18 92.98
C ASP A 240 -6.87 -38.83 92.55
N GLY A 241 -7.80 -39.77 92.74
CA GLY A 241 -9.22 -39.55 92.50
C GLY A 241 -9.55 -39.31 91.02
N LEU A 242 -8.84 -39.99 90.11
CA LEU A 242 -9.07 -39.85 88.66
C LEU A 242 -10.41 -40.47 88.23
N ASN A 243 -11.12 -39.77 87.35
CA ASN A 243 -12.31 -40.28 86.67
C ASN A 243 -11.94 -41.05 85.39
N THR A 244 -11.37 -42.24 85.54
CA THR A 244 -11.09 -43.16 84.43
C THR A 244 -11.56 -44.57 84.78
N LYS A 245 -11.63 -45.46 83.79
CA LYS A 245 -12.07 -46.86 83.97
C LYS A 245 -11.31 -47.60 85.08
N ASP A 246 -10.02 -47.28 85.23
CA ASP A 246 -9.15 -47.85 86.25
C ASP A 246 -8.65 -46.76 87.23
N GLY A 247 -9.40 -45.67 87.39
CA GLY A 247 -9.08 -44.55 88.29
C GLY A 247 -9.73 -44.69 89.66
N GLY A 248 -9.27 -43.91 90.65
CA GLY A 248 -9.72 -44.03 92.04
C GLY A 248 -11.23 -43.93 92.24
N ILE A 249 -11.93 -43.07 91.48
CA ILE A 249 -13.39 -42.93 91.60
C ILE A 249 -14.09 -44.23 91.19
N GLN A 250 -13.69 -44.81 90.06
CA GLN A 250 -14.24 -46.08 89.62
C GLN A 250 -13.85 -47.22 90.57
N MET A 251 -12.65 -47.19 91.15
CA MET A 251 -12.25 -48.18 92.16
C MET A 251 -13.09 -48.09 93.44
N VAL A 252 -13.53 -46.90 93.85
CA VAL A 252 -14.46 -46.73 94.98
C VAL A 252 -15.84 -47.27 94.65
N LEU A 253 -16.35 -46.99 93.44
CA LEU A 253 -17.64 -47.52 92.95
C LEU A 253 -17.63 -49.04 92.79
N ASP A 254 -16.53 -49.61 92.30
CA ASP A 254 -16.29 -51.06 92.18
C ASP A 254 -16.11 -51.74 93.56
N GLY A 255 -15.97 -50.94 94.63
CA GLY A 255 -15.72 -51.42 95.99
C GLY A 255 -14.30 -51.94 96.24
N LYS A 256 -13.34 -51.67 95.34
CA LYS A 256 -11.91 -51.98 95.53
C LYS A 256 -11.26 -51.04 96.56
N LEU A 257 -11.62 -49.76 96.51
CA LEU A 257 -11.22 -48.75 97.49
C LEU A 257 -12.41 -48.35 98.35
N ASN A 258 -12.15 -47.99 99.61
CA ASN A 258 -13.17 -47.41 100.49
C ASN A 258 -13.28 -45.91 100.30
N ALA A 259 -12.13 -45.26 100.08
CA ALA A 259 -12.04 -43.86 99.71
C ALA A 259 -10.80 -43.60 98.84
N THR A 260 -10.84 -42.52 98.09
CA THR A 260 -9.67 -41.91 97.45
C THR A 260 -9.71 -40.41 97.68
N LEU A 261 -8.57 -39.78 97.89
CA LEU A 261 -8.51 -38.32 97.99
C LEU A 261 -8.25 -37.71 96.62
N LEU A 262 -9.11 -36.76 96.20
CA LEU A 262 -8.94 -36.03 94.96
C LEU A 262 -7.63 -35.24 95.00
N TYR A 263 -6.75 -35.51 94.03
CA TYR A 263 -5.54 -34.74 93.81
C TYR A 263 -5.65 -34.05 92.44
N PRO A 264 -6.13 -32.79 92.39
CA PRO A 264 -6.29 -32.06 91.14
C PRO A 264 -4.98 -31.92 90.36
N THR A 265 -5.06 -32.02 89.03
CA THR A 265 -3.89 -31.92 88.16
C THR A 265 -3.28 -30.53 88.12
N GLY A 266 -4.07 -29.45 88.27
CA GLY A 266 -3.57 -28.08 88.23
C GLY A 266 -3.13 -27.57 86.85
N GLY A 267 -3.42 -28.33 85.77
CA GLY A 267 -2.97 -27.99 84.42
C GLY A 267 -3.64 -26.71 83.88
N THR A 268 -4.95 -26.58 84.08
CA THR A 268 -5.71 -25.38 83.69
C THR A 268 -5.19 -24.14 84.39
N GLU A 269 -5.04 -24.18 85.71
CA GLU A 269 -4.56 -23.08 86.54
C GLU A 269 -3.14 -22.68 86.16
N ALA A 270 -2.29 -23.64 85.75
CA ALA A 270 -0.93 -23.37 85.33
C ALA A 270 -0.86 -22.55 84.04
N ILE A 271 -1.69 -22.87 83.04
CA ILE A 271 -1.75 -22.12 81.78
C ILE A 271 -2.34 -20.73 82.01
N GLU A 272 -3.44 -20.61 82.77
CA GLU A 272 -4.01 -19.30 83.11
C GLU A 272 -3.01 -18.42 83.86
N THR A 273 -2.28 -18.99 84.81
CA THR A 273 -1.29 -18.26 85.59
C THR A 273 -0.11 -17.82 84.72
N ALA A 274 0.33 -18.66 83.78
CA ALA A 274 1.36 -18.28 82.81
C ALA A 274 0.92 -17.10 81.92
N ILE A 275 -0.32 -17.11 81.42
CA ILE A 275 -0.88 -15.99 80.65
C ILE A 275 -0.93 -14.71 81.49
N LYS A 276 -1.39 -14.81 82.76
CA LYS A 276 -1.44 -13.67 83.69
C LYS A 276 -0.06 -13.09 83.98
N ILE A 277 0.95 -13.94 84.20
CA ILE A 277 2.35 -13.52 84.42
C ILE A 277 2.90 -12.78 83.20
N TYR A 278 2.69 -13.31 82.00
CA TYR A 278 3.12 -12.64 80.76
C TYR A 278 2.42 -11.28 80.57
N GLY A 279 1.15 -11.19 80.96
CA GLY A 279 0.40 -9.94 81.02
C GLY A 279 0.82 -8.97 82.13
N GLY A 280 1.88 -9.27 82.89
CA GLY A 280 2.44 -8.41 83.94
C GLY A 280 1.78 -8.54 85.32
N GLN A 281 0.88 -9.50 85.52
CA GLN A 281 0.26 -9.74 86.83
C GLN A 281 1.18 -10.56 87.74
N VAL A 282 1.23 -10.21 89.04
CA VAL A 282 2.01 -10.93 90.05
C VAL A 282 1.10 -11.92 90.78
N PRO A 283 1.22 -13.23 90.55
CA PRO A 283 0.42 -14.22 91.26
C PRO A 283 0.89 -14.40 92.72
N PRO A 284 0.04 -14.94 93.62
CA PRO A 284 0.49 -15.33 94.95
C PRO A 284 1.60 -16.38 94.85
N LYS A 285 2.52 -16.41 95.83
CA LYS A 285 3.66 -17.34 95.84
C LYS A 285 3.25 -18.82 95.81
N ARG A 286 2.05 -19.13 96.31
CA ARG A 286 1.43 -20.46 96.31
C ARG A 286 -0.04 -20.35 95.91
N ILE A 287 -0.46 -21.12 94.91
CA ILE A 287 -1.85 -21.33 94.53
C ILE A 287 -2.23 -22.73 95.03
N LYS A 288 -3.07 -22.79 96.06
CA LYS A 288 -3.50 -24.05 96.68
C LYS A 288 -4.67 -24.64 95.88
N LEU A 289 -4.49 -25.88 95.43
CA LEU A 289 -5.58 -26.67 94.82
C LEU A 289 -6.28 -27.48 95.90
N ASN A 290 -7.60 -27.34 96.01
CA ASN A 290 -8.38 -28.01 97.05
C ASN A 290 -8.48 -29.51 96.80
N THR A 291 -8.35 -30.30 97.87
CA THR A 291 -8.58 -31.75 97.86
C THR A 291 -9.96 -32.05 98.45
N THR A 292 -10.54 -33.19 98.13
CA THR A 292 -11.77 -33.70 98.75
C THR A 292 -11.68 -35.21 98.87
N ILE A 293 -12.25 -35.77 99.93
CA ILE A 293 -12.40 -37.22 100.06
C ILE A 293 -13.53 -37.67 99.12
N ILE A 294 -13.25 -38.70 98.33
CA ILE A 294 -14.22 -39.38 97.47
C ILE A 294 -14.43 -40.79 98.03
N ASP A 295 -15.61 -41.05 98.55
CA ASP A 295 -16.01 -42.34 99.10
C ASP A 295 -17.33 -42.81 98.48
N ARG A 296 -17.89 -43.92 98.96
CA ARG A 296 -19.14 -44.47 98.40
C ARG A 296 -20.35 -43.51 98.52
N LEU A 297 -20.31 -42.51 99.39
CA LEU A 297 -21.43 -41.57 99.59
C LEU A 297 -21.48 -40.50 98.50
N ASN A 298 -20.33 -40.10 97.95
CA ASN A 298 -20.24 -39.03 96.95
C ASN A 298 -19.63 -39.45 95.61
N ALA A 299 -19.07 -40.66 95.47
CA ALA A 299 -18.38 -41.12 94.26
C ALA A 299 -19.27 -41.07 93.01
N GLU A 300 -20.56 -41.40 93.11
CA GLU A 300 -21.48 -41.34 91.97
C GLU A 300 -21.71 -39.91 91.49
N ILE A 301 -21.93 -38.97 92.43
CA ILE A 301 -22.08 -37.55 92.10
C ILE A 301 -20.79 -37.02 91.49
N MET A 302 -19.63 -37.35 92.07
CA MET A 302 -18.33 -36.93 91.57
C MET A 302 -18.07 -37.47 90.15
N ARG A 303 -18.35 -38.76 89.89
CA ARG A 303 -18.25 -39.36 88.54
C ARG A 303 -19.13 -38.60 87.56
N ASN A 304 -20.41 -38.38 87.89
CA ASN A 304 -21.35 -37.70 87.00
C ASN A 304 -20.92 -36.23 86.71
N GLN A 305 -20.33 -35.53 87.68
CA GLN A 305 -19.77 -34.19 87.47
C GLN A 305 -18.55 -34.23 86.54
N PHE A 306 -17.61 -35.16 86.75
CA PHE A 306 -16.45 -35.29 85.86
C PHE A 306 -16.84 -35.74 84.45
N ASP A 307 -17.80 -36.66 84.31
CA ASP A 307 -18.34 -37.06 83.00
C ASP A 307 -18.93 -35.85 82.27
N LYS A 308 -19.66 -34.98 82.99
CA LYS A 308 -20.19 -33.74 82.41
C LYS A 308 -19.09 -32.77 81.97
N ILE A 309 -18.01 -32.66 82.76
CA ILE A 309 -16.84 -31.82 82.41
C ILE A 309 -16.16 -32.37 81.14
N ILE A 310 -15.96 -33.68 81.05
CA ILE A 310 -15.37 -34.33 79.86
C ILE A 310 -16.26 -34.11 78.63
N GLU A 311 -17.58 -34.24 78.76
CA GLU A 311 -18.53 -33.94 77.68
C GLU A 311 -18.42 -32.48 77.22
N GLN A 312 -18.38 -31.53 78.17
CA GLN A 312 -18.21 -30.10 77.86
C GLN A 312 -16.87 -29.81 77.19
N GLN A 313 -15.78 -30.46 77.60
CA GLN A 313 -14.47 -30.35 76.94
C GLN A 313 -14.54 -30.80 75.48
N GLY A 314 -15.19 -31.92 75.19
CA GLY A 314 -15.40 -32.39 73.82
C GLY A 314 -16.23 -31.40 72.98
N VAL A 315 -17.23 -30.73 73.56
CA VAL A 315 -17.99 -29.67 72.88
C VAL A 315 -17.09 -28.47 72.56
N ILE A 316 -16.25 -28.05 73.50
CA ILE A 316 -15.31 -26.94 73.32
C ILE A 316 -14.32 -27.23 72.20
N GLU A 317 -13.72 -28.42 72.17
CA GLU A 317 -12.77 -28.81 71.11
C GLU A 317 -13.41 -28.75 69.71
N ASN A 318 -14.65 -29.27 69.61
CA ASN A 318 -15.42 -29.22 68.37
C ASN A 318 -15.74 -27.77 67.95
N GLN A 319 -16.08 -26.90 68.92
CA GLN A 319 -16.32 -25.48 68.65
C GLN A 319 -15.05 -24.76 68.18
N VAL A 320 -13.91 -24.98 68.83
CA VAL A 320 -12.62 -24.42 68.42
C VAL A 320 -12.28 -24.85 66.99
N HIS A 321 -12.48 -26.12 66.66
CA HIS A 321 -12.26 -26.62 65.30
C HIS A 321 -13.25 -26.00 64.29
N ALA A 322 -14.52 -25.85 64.65
CA ALA A 322 -15.53 -25.22 63.79
C ALA A 322 -15.21 -23.74 63.52
N VAL A 323 -14.82 -22.99 64.55
CA VAL A 323 -14.39 -21.59 64.42
C VAL A 323 -13.19 -21.49 63.49
N LYS A 324 -12.17 -22.34 63.66
CA LYS A 324 -11.00 -22.37 62.79
C LYS A 324 -11.38 -22.62 61.32
N LYS A 325 -12.23 -23.60 61.07
CA LYS A 325 -12.74 -23.88 59.70
C LYS A 325 -13.51 -22.69 59.13
N GLN A 326 -14.31 -22.02 59.94
CA GLN A 326 -15.06 -20.83 59.52
C GLN A 326 -14.13 -19.65 59.22
N THR A 327 -13.08 -19.43 60.02
CA THR A 327 -12.09 -18.39 59.76
C THR A 327 -11.32 -18.64 58.46
N ASP A 328 -10.96 -19.90 58.20
CA ASP A 328 -10.26 -20.29 56.97
C ASP A 328 -11.16 -20.07 55.73
N LEU A 329 -12.44 -20.46 55.82
CA LEU A 329 -13.44 -20.22 54.77
C LEU A 329 -13.66 -18.72 54.54
N TYR A 330 -13.82 -17.93 55.60
CA TYR A 330 -14.01 -16.49 55.50
C TYR A 330 -12.80 -15.80 54.86
N SER A 331 -11.58 -16.19 55.25
CA SER A 331 -10.36 -15.65 54.65
C SER A 331 -10.27 -15.94 53.15
N SER A 332 -10.63 -17.16 52.74
CA SER A 332 -10.66 -17.57 51.33
C SER A 332 -11.71 -16.80 50.52
N GLN A 333 -12.92 -16.63 51.08
CA GLN A 333 -13.99 -15.85 50.45
C GLN A 333 -13.61 -14.37 50.30
N ARG A 334 -13.00 -13.78 51.33
CA ARG A 334 -12.53 -12.38 51.30
C ARG A 334 -11.50 -12.17 50.19
N GLU A 335 -10.55 -13.08 50.02
CA GLU A 335 -9.55 -13.01 48.95
C GLU A 335 -10.20 -13.17 47.56
N LEU A 336 -11.11 -14.13 47.37
CA LEU A 336 -11.86 -14.27 46.12
C LEU A 336 -12.65 -12.99 45.77
N PHE A 337 -13.30 -12.37 46.76
CA PHE A 337 -14.02 -11.12 46.59
C PHE A 337 -13.09 -9.96 46.20
N ARG A 338 -11.90 -9.86 46.80
CA ARG A 338 -10.91 -8.85 46.39
C ARG A 338 -10.53 -9.02 44.92
N TRP A 339 -10.21 -10.24 44.50
CA TRP A 339 -9.85 -10.51 43.11
C TRP A 339 -11.00 -10.23 42.13
N SER A 340 -12.24 -10.55 42.49
CA SER A 340 -13.39 -10.27 41.63
C SER A 340 -13.64 -8.77 41.46
N VAL A 341 -13.49 -7.96 42.51
CA VAL A 341 -13.56 -6.50 42.43
C VAL A 341 -12.47 -5.93 41.52
N VAL A 342 -11.24 -6.43 41.63
CA VAL A 342 -10.12 -6.00 40.77
C VAL A 342 -10.37 -6.31 39.31
N LEU A 343 -10.85 -7.52 39.00
CA LEU A 343 -11.21 -7.92 37.65
C LEU A 343 -12.37 -7.07 37.07
N LEU A 344 -13.36 -6.74 37.89
CA LEU A 344 -14.48 -5.89 37.49
C LEU A 344 -14.01 -4.47 37.13
N ILE A 345 -13.15 -3.87 37.95
CA ILE A 345 -12.56 -2.55 37.67
C ILE A 345 -11.75 -2.59 36.36
N LEU A 346 -10.92 -3.62 36.17
CA LEU A 346 -10.15 -3.81 34.95
C LEU A 346 -11.05 -3.92 33.71
N MET A 347 -12.15 -4.67 33.81
CA MET A 347 -13.14 -4.81 32.73
C MET A 347 -13.76 -3.45 32.36
N PHE A 348 -14.19 -2.65 33.35
CA PHE A 348 -14.73 -1.31 33.09
C PHE A 348 -13.70 -0.38 32.43
N CYS A 349 -12.44 -0.41 32.86
CA CYS A 349 -11.37 0.37 32.23
C CYS A 349 -11.15 -0.03 30.76
N LEU A 350 -11.18 -1.33 30.45
CA LEU A 350 -11.03 -1.83 29.08
C LEU A 350 -12.21 -1.43 28.19
N ILE A 351 -13.44 -1.49 28.71
CA ILE A 351 -14.65 -1.04 27.99
C ILE A 351 -14.56 0.46 27.68
N ALA A 352 -14.21 1.29 28.66
CA ALA A 352 -14.04 2.72 28.46
C ALA A 352 -12.95 3.03 27.42
N TYR A 353 -11.84 2.29 27.45
CA TYR A 353 -10.77 2.42 26.46
C TYR A 353 -11.21 2.02 25.04
N ALA A 354 -11.98 0.94 24.90
CA ALA A 354 -12.53 0.51 23.62
C ALA A 354 -13.48 1.57 23.04
N ILE A 355 -14.37 2.14 23.84
CA ILE A 355 -15.28 3.23 23.43
C ILE A 355 -14.49 4.44 22.95
N TYR A 356 -13.44 4.83 23.69
CA TYR A 356 -12.55 5.92 23.29
C TYR A 356 -11.88 5.67 21.92
N LEU A 357 -11.36 4.45 21.69
CA LEU A 357 -10.75 4.08 20.41
C LEU A 357 -11.76 4.12 19.26
N ILE A 358 -12.97 3.61 19.45
CA ILE A 358 -14.04 3.67 18.44
C ILE A 358 -14.35 5.12 18.05
N TYR A 359 -14.46 6.01 19.04
CA TYR A 359 -14.72 7.43 18.79
C TYR A 359 -13.55 8.11 18.05
N ALA A 360 -12.31 7.83 18.45
CA ALA A 360 -11.11 8.34 17.79
C ALA A 360 -11.00 7.88 16.33
N ILE A 361 -11.28 6.60 16.06
CA ILE A 361 -11.31 6.04 14.70
C ILE A 361 -12.41 6.70 13.87
N LYS A 362 -13.61 6.91 14.43
CA LYS A 362 -14.71 7.57 13.73
C LYS A 362 -14.36 8.99 13.30
N ILE A 363 -13.72 9.78 14.17
CA ILE A 363 -13.24 11.12 13.83
C ILE A 363 -12.19 11.07 12.73
N LYS A 364 -11.19 10.20 12.84
CA LYS A 364 -10.14 10.06 11.82
C LYS A 364 -10.70 9.62 10.47
N ASN A 365 -11.63 8.67 10.44
CA ASN A 365 -12.27 8.24 9.20
C ASN A 365 -13.05 9.38 8.54
N LYS A 366 -13.77 10.21 9.32
CA LYS A 366 -14.45 11.39 8.77
C LYS A 366 -13.46 12.41 8.20
N GLN A 367 -12.31 12.61 8.83
CA GLN A 367 -11.26 13.48 8.28
C GLN A 367 -10.67 12.90 7.00
N LEU A 368 -10.47 11.57 6.95
CA LEU A 368 -9.93 10.88 5.78
C LEU A 368 -10.89 10.94 4.59
N THR A 369 -12.20 10.76 4.80
CA THR A 369 -13.20 10.89 3.73
C THR A 369 -13.22 12.29 3.15
N LEU A 370 -13.23 13.32 3.99
CA LEU A 370 -13.19 14.73 3.55
C LEU A 370 -11.90 15.05 2.80
N THR A 371 -10.77 14.45 3.20
CA THR A 371 -9.49 14.64 2.52
C THR A 371 -9.49 13.95 1.16
N ASN A 372 -9.97 12.71 1.09
CA ASN A 372 -10.08 11.97 -0.17
C ASN A 372 -11.00 12.67 -1.18
N GLU A 373 -12.14 13.20 -0.72
CA GLU A 373 -13.04 14.01 -1.55
C GLU A 373 -12.31 15.24 -2.11
N ARG A 374 -11.61 16.02 -1.27
CA ARG A 374 -10.81 17.16 -1.74
C ARG A 374 -9.75 16.77 -2.75
N VAL A 375 -9.00 15.70 -2.49
CA VAL A 375 -7.95 15.21 -3.39
C VAL A 375 -8.55 14.77 -4.74
N THR A 376 -9.73 14.15 -4.71
CA THR A 376 -10.43 13.73 -5.94
C THR A 376 -10.88 14.93 -6.75
N ILE A 377 -11.47 15.94 -6.10
CA ILE A 377 -11.86 17.20 -6.76
C ILE A 377 -10.63 17.89 -7.36
N GLN A 378 -9.54 18.01 -6.60
CA GLN A 378 -8.30 18.62 -7.09
C GLN A 378 -7.70 17.85 -8.27
N ARG A 379 -7.68 16.51 -8.20
CA ARG A 379 -7.20 15.68 -9.30
C ARG A 379 -8.02 15.91 -10.57
N ASN A 380 -9.36 15.89 -10.45
CA ASN A 380 -10.24 16.12 -11.60
C ASN A 380 -10.02 17.52 -12.20
N GLN A 381 -9.83 18.54 -11.35
CA GLN A 381 -9.48 19.89 -11.81
C GLN A 381 -8.14 19.96 -12.53
N ILE A 382 -7.12 19.26 -12.02
CA ILE A 382 -5.81 19.19 -12.68
C ILE A 382 -5.93 18.51 -14.04
N GLU A 383 -6.73 17.44 -14.13
CA GLU A 383 -6.96 16.71 -15.37
C GLU A 383 -7.69 17.56 -16.42
N THR A 384 -8.71 18.32 -16.03
CA THR A 384 -9.38 19.26 -16.93
C THR A 384 -8.43 20.35 -17.43
N ILE A 385 -7.65 20.96 -16.51
CA ILE A 385 -6.67 21.99 -16.89
C ILE A 385 -5.59 21.41 -17.80
N ALA A 386 -5.12 20.19 -17.54
CA ALA A 386 -4.12 19.53 -18.38
C ALA A 386 -4.64 19.27 -19.81
N ASN A 387 -5.91 18.86 -19.94
CA ASN A 387 -6.54 18.65 -21.24
C ASN A 387 -6.73 19.97 -22.00
N GLU A 388 -7.23 21.02 -21.35
CA GLU A 388 -7.36 22.36 -21.96
C GLU A 388 -5.99 22.90 -22.41
N LEU A 389 -4.96 22.71 -21.59
CA LEU A 389 -3.61 23.17 -21.89
C LEU A 389 -2.99 22.37 -23.05
N LYS A 390 -3.30 21.07 -23.15
CA LYS A 390 -2.89 20.23 -24.28
C LYS A 390 -3.53 20.70 -25.58
N GLU A 391 -4.85 20.92 -25.59
CA GLU A 391 -5.59 21.40 -26.77
C GLU A 391 -5.11 22.78 -27.24
N SER A 392 -4.86 23.68 -26.28
CA SER A 392 -4.26 25.00 -26.55
C SER A 392 -2.86 24.88 -27.16
N ASN A 393 -2.04 23.97 -26.64
CA ASN A 393 -0.68 23.76 -27.14
C ASN A 393 -0.68 23.11 -28.54
N GLU A 394 -1.56 22.14 -28.80
CA GLU A 394 -1.70 21.50 -30.12
C GLU A 394 -2.10 22.51 -31.20
N THR A 395 -3.08 23.37 -30.88
CA THR A 395 -3.49 24.47 -31.76
C THR A 395 -2.33 25.41 -32.07
N ARG A 396 -1.52 25.75 -31.06
CA ARG A 396 -0.34 26.60 -31.21
C ARG A 396 0.75 25.96 -32.06
N VAL A 397 0.98 24.65 -31.93
CA VAL A 397 1.97 23.92 -32.74
C VAL A 397 1.54 23.87 -34.21
N ASN A 398 0.27 23.54 -34.48
CA ASN A 398 -0.28 23.48 -35.85
C ASN A 398 -0.16 24.82 -36.58
N PHE A 399 -0.35 25.93 -35.85
CA PHE A 399 -0.14 27.28 -36.37
C PHE A 399 1.29 27.52 -36.85
N PHE A 400 2.30 27.26 -35.99
CA PHE A 400 3.70 27.49 -36.35
C PHE A 400 4.15 26.63 -37.55
N THR A 401 3.63 25.41 -37.65
CA THR A 401 3.87 24.52 -38.80
C THR A 401 3.28 25.11 -40.09
N GLY A 402 2.03 25.58 -40.06
CA GLY A 402 1.38 26.20 -41.21
C GLY A 402 2.04 27.51 -41.65
N MET A 403 2.45 28.36 -40.70
CA MET A 403 3.13 29.62 -40.99
C MET A 403 4.52 29.39 -41.62
N SER A 404 5.26 28.40 -41.14
CA SER A 404 6.56 28.02 -41.71
C SER A 404 6.43 27.64 -43.19
N HIS A 405 5.34 26.98 -43.56
CA HIS A 405 5.03 26.64 -44.95
C HIS A 405 4.77 27.88 -45.81
N GLU A 406 3.91 28.79 -45.33
CA GLU A 406 3.57 30.02 -46.05
C GLU A 406 4.77 30.96 -46.27
N PHE A 407 5.80 30.87 -45.42
CA PHE A 407 7.06 31.59 -45.62
C PHE A 407 8.00 30.90 -46.63
N LYS A 408 8.11 29.57 -46.59
CA LYS A 408 9.07 28.82 -47.42
C LYS A 408 8.74 28.84 -48.90
N THR A 409 7.47 28.82 -49.28
CA THR A 409 7.05 28.86 -50.70
C THR A 409 7.45 30.15 -51.43
N PRO A 410 7.10 31.38 -50.97
CA PRO A 410 7.54 32.61 -51.62
C PRO A 410 9.06 32.77 -51.54
N LEU A 411 9.70 32.32 -50.47
CA LEU A 411 11.17 32.33 -50.36
C LEU A 411 11.84 31.44 -51.41
N THR A 412 11.28 30.25 -51.66
CA THR A 412 11.78 29.33 -52.70
C THR A 412 11.67 29.98 -54.08
N LEU A 413 10.54 30.61 -54.40
CA LEU A 413 10.33 31.31 -55.68
C LEU A 413 11.25 32.53 -55.84
N ILE A 414 11.51 33.29 -54.78
CA ILE A 414 12.46 34.41 -54.82
C ILE A 414 13.87 33.90 -55.09
N LEU A 415 14.31 32.88 -54.35
CA LEU A 415 15.66 32.31 -54.50
C LEU A 415 15.86 31.67 -55.89
N SER A 416 14.89 30.88 -56.36
CA SER A 416 14.97 30.24 -57.68
C SER A 416 14.93 31.25 -58.83
N SER A 417 14.12 32.31 -58.70
CA SER A 417 14.08 33.40 -59.69
C SER A 417 15.39 34.19 -59.69
N LEU A 418 16.00 34.44 -58.52
CA LEU A 418 17.32 35.08 -58.42
C LEU A 418 18.44 34.22 -59.02
N GLU A 419 18.38 32.90 -58.85
CA GLU A 419 19.30 31.96 -59.52
C GLU A 419 19.11 31.99 -61.05
N SER A 420 17.86 31.95 -61.53
CA SER A 420 17.53 32.07 -62.97
C SER A 420 18.03 33.39 -63.57
N LEU A 421 17.88 34.50 -62.84
CA LEU A 421 18.41 35.80 -63.26
C LEU A 421 19.93 35.79 -63.41
N LYS A 422 20.65 35.16 -62.47
CA LYS A 422 22.11 35.02 -62.57
C LYS A 422 22.52 34.23 -63.81
N GLU A 423 21.81 33.16 -64.16
CA GLU A 423 22.07 32.36 -65.36
C GLU A 423 21.73 33.10 -66.66
N CYS A 424 20.60 33.84 -66.72
CA CYS A 424 20.24 34.67 -67.88
C CYS A 424 21.20 35.84 -68.10
N ILE A 425 21.81 36.40 -67.04
CA ILE A 425 22.86 37.42 -67.16
C ILE A 425 24.14 36.82 -67.79
N ILE A 426 24.37 35.52 -67.63
CA ILE A 426 25.54 34.79 -68.19
C ILE A 426 25.30 34.40 -69.66
N GLN A 427 24.06 34.07 -70.06
CA GLN A 427 23.68 33.78 -71.46
C GLN A 427 23.01 34.99 -72.13
N LYS A 428 23.78 35.75 -72.92
CA LYS A 428 23.28 36.95 -73.63
C LYS A 428 22.07 36.63 -74.52
N GLY A 429 20.86 37.03 -74.11
CA GLY A 429 19.70 37.05 -75.04
C GLY A 429 18.29 37.19 -74.46
N ALA A 430 18.02 36.84 -73.20
CA ALA A 430 16.65 36.86 -72.66
C ALA A 430 16.32 38.11 -71.82
N LYS A 431 15.12 38.69 -72.00
CA LYS A 431 14.59 39.75 -71.12
C LYS A 431 14.09 39.13 -69.80
N PRO A 432 14.64 39.49 -68.64
CA PRO A 432 14.30 38.87 -67.36
C PRO A 432 13.02 39.46 -66.70
N SER A 433 12.04 39.90 -67.49
CA SER A 433 10.88 40.62 -66.95
C SER A 433 10.02 39.75 -66.04
N TYR A 434 9.89 38.47 -66.34
CA TYR A 434 9.06 37.54 -65.56
C TYR A 434 9.67 37.21 -64.20
N GLU A 435 10.97 36.93 -64.13
CA GLU A 435 11.66 36.62 -62.87
C GLU A 435 11.69 37.82 -61.90
N ILE A 436 11.86 39.04 -62.42
CA ILE A 436 11.83 40.26 -61.59
C ILE A 436 10.42 40.48 -61.03
N GLU A 437 9.38 40.28 -61.85
CA GLU A 437 7.98 40.37 -61.41
C GLU A 437 7.67 39.32 -60.34
N LEU A 438 8.15 38.08 -60.51
CA LEU A 438 7.95 36.98 -59.57
C LEU A 438 8.66 37.23 -58.22
N ILE A 439 9.87 37.80 -58.22
CA ILE A 439 10.58 38.21 -57.00
C ILE A 439 9.82 39.31 -56.26
N SER A 440 9.38 40.34 -56.99
CA SER A 440 8.63 41.47 -56.41
C SER A 440 7.30 41.01 -55.79
N LYS A 441 6.52 40.21 -56.52
CA LYS A 441 5.25 39.64 -56.06
C LYS A 441 5.42 38.81 -54.78
N ASN A 442 6.41 37.91 -54.75
CA ASN A 442 6.62 37.03 -53.61
C ASN A 442 7.26 37.74 -52.40
N SER A 443 8.07 38.77 -52.62
CA SER A 443 8.63 39.61 -51.55
C SER A 443 7.54 40.40 -50.83
N ASN A 444 6.61 40.98 -51.60
CA ASN A 444 5.43 41.66 -51.05
C ASN A 444 4.50 40.69 -50.29
N ARG A 445 4.36 39.45 -50.78
CA ARG A 445 3.60 38.41 -50.06
C ARG A 445 4.23 38.06 -48.72
N LEU A 446 5.56 37.91 -48.67
CA LEU A 446 6.28 37.61 -47.42
C LEU A 446 6.16 38.77 -46.41
N LEU A 447 6.29 40.01 -46.87
CA LEU A 447 6.12 41.20 -46.03
C LEU A 447 4.72 41.26 -45.39
N ARG A 448 3.66 41.01 -46.17
CA ARG A 448 2.29 40.94 -45.67
C ARG A 448 2.11 39.87 -44.59
N LEU A 449 2.74 38.71 -44.74
CA LEU A 449 2.66 37.64 -43.74
C LEU A 449 3.37 38.01 -42.43
N ILE A 450 4.50 38.73 -42.50
CA ILE A 450 5.21 39.25 -41.32
C ILE A 450 4.35 40.31 -40.60
N ASP A 451 3.74 41.23 -41.35
CA ASP A 451 2.88 42.27 -40.76
C ASP A 451 1.66 41.66 -40.06
N ASN A 452 1.02 40.65 -40.66
CA ASN A 452 -0.09 39.92 -40.04
C ASN A 452 0.33 39.22 -38.74
N LEU A 453 1.53 38.64 -38.69
CA LEU A 453 2.08 38.02 -37.49
C LEU A 453 2.34 39.04 -36.37
N LEU A 454 2.89 40.20 -36.71
CA LEU A 454 3.15 41.29 -35.77
C LEU A 454 1.84 41.86 -35.21
N ASP A 455 0.83 42.03 -36.04
CA ASP A 455 -0.50 42.49 -35.61
C ASP A 455 -1.20 41.47 -34.71
N PHE A 456 -1.10 40.18 -35.03
CA PHE A 456 -1.59 39.10 -34.17
C PHE A 456 -0.95 39.14 -32.77
N ARG A 457 0.37 39.29 -32.69
CA ARG A 457 1.09 39.41 -31.42
C ARG A 457 0.71 40.65 -30.62
N LYS A 458 0.48 41.78 -31.30
CA LYS A 458 0.06 43.02 -30.63
C LYS A 458 -1.34 42.90 -30.03
N ILE A 459 -2.25 42.18 -30.69
CA ILE A 459 -3.61 41.89 -30.22
C ILE A 459 -3.59 40.91 -29.03
N GLU A 460 -2.88 39.77 -29.12
CA GLU A 460 -2.76 38.79 -28.01
C GLU A 460 -2.26 39.46 -26.71
N ASN A 461 -1.26 40.33 -26.83
CA ASN A 461 -0.66 41.02 -25.69
C ASN A 461 -1.48 42.23 -25.20
N LYS A 462 -2.64 42.51 -25.81
CA LYS A 462 -3.47 43.72 -25.55
C LYS A 462 -2.71 45.04 -25.69
N THR A 463 -1.66 45.05 -26.49
CA THR A 463 -0.78 46.22 -26.73
C THR A 463 -1.21 47.04 -27.96
N PHE A 464 -2.36 46.70 -28.56
CA PHE A 464 -2.84 47.35 -29.77
C PHE A 464 -3.56 48.67 -29.46
N ASN A 465 -3.03 49.79 -29.95
CA ASN A 465 -3.63 51.12 -29.76
C ASN A 465 -4.48 51.49 -30.97
N LEU A 466 -5.80 51.54 -30.79
CA LEU A 466 -6.76 51.96 -31.80
C LEU A 466 -6.64 53.47 -32.08
N ARG A 467 -6.61 53.87 -33.36
CA ARG A 467 -6.56 55.28 -33.77
C ARG A 467 -7.71 55.61 -34.71
N VAL A 468 -8.83 56.09 -34.16
CA VAL A 468 -10.02 56.38 -34.96
C VAL A 468 -10.01 57.78 -35.55
N SER A 469 -10.51 57.89 -36.79
CA SER A 469 -10.69 59.14 -37.53
C SER A 469 -12.07 59.18 -38.18
N LYS A 470 -12.66 60.37 -38.31
CA LYS A 470 -13.96 60.56 -38.96
C LYS A 470 -13.82 60.28 -40.46
N THR A 471 -14.52 59.27 -40.95
CA THR A 471 -14.37 58.74 -42.32
C THR A 471 -15.75 58.54 -42.96
N ASN A 472 -15.92 58.98 -44.21
CA ASN A 472 -17.07 58.59 -45.02
C ASN A 472 -16.91 57.13 -45.47
N ILE A 473 -17.83 56.27 -45.03
CA ILE A 473 -17.78 54.83 -45.28
C ILE A 473 -18.03 54.48 -46.74
N TYR A 474 -18.86 55.23 -47.46
CA TYR A 474 -19.07 55.00 -48.89
C TYR A 474 -17.78 55.28 -49.66
N ASP A 475 -17.16 56.45 -49.44
CA ASP A 475 -15.93 56.84 -50.14
C ASP A 475 -14.77 55.89 -49.82
N PHE A 476 -14.65 55.47 -48.57
CA PHE A 476 -13.67 54.49 -48.13
C PHE A 476 -13.89 53.12 -48.80
N THR A 477 -15.12 52.60 -48.76
CA THR A 477 -15.48 51.32 -49.39
C THR A 477 -15.29 51.37 -50.90
N PHE A 478 -15.63 52.49 -51.54
CA PHE A 478 -15.48 52.69 -52.96
C PHE A 478 -13.99 52.75 -53.38
N GLY A 479 -13.12 53.31 -52.53
CA GLY A 479 -11.68 53.27 -52.73
C GLY A 479 -11.16 51.83 -52.85
N ILE A 480 -11.51 50.97 -51.89
CA ILE A 480 -11.07 49.56 -51.89
C ILE A 480 -11.76 48.77 -53.01
N PHE A 481 -13.02 49.07 -53.33
CA PHE A 481 -13.73 48.47 -54.46
C PHE A 481 -12.94 48.64 -55.78
N ARG A 482 -12.36 49.83 -56.02
CA ARG A 482 -11.58 50.09 -57.24
C ARG A 482 -10.33 49.23 -57.35
N ASP A 483 -9.70 48.87 -56.22
CA ASP A 483 -8.51 48.02 -56.23
C ASP A 483 -8.80 46.60 -56.75
N PHE A 484 -10.04 46.13 -56.65
CA PHE A 484 -10.48 44.81 -57.12
C PHE A 484 -11.21 44.84 -58.49
N GLU A 485 -11.48 46.01 -59.07
CA GLU A 485 -12.17 46.12 -60.37
C GLU A 485 -11.41 45.43 -61.50
N ASN A 486 -10.08 45.56 -61.52
CA ASN A 486 -9.25 44.94 -62.55
C ASN A 486 -9.31 43.41 -62.48
N GLU A 487 -9.33 42.85 -61.26
CA GLU A 487 -9.44 41.40 -61.05
C GLU A 487 -10.83 40.89 -61.42
N ALA A 488 -11.88 41.65 -61.07
CA ALA A 488 -13.25 41.36 -61.47
C ALA A 488 -13.42 41.32 -63.00
N ARG A 489 -12.83 42.29 -63.73
CA ARG A 489 -12.85 42.32 -65.20
C ARG A 489 -12.12 41.12 -65.82
N LYS A 490 -10.93 40.78 -65.31
CA LYS A 490 -10.14 39.63 -65.82
C LYS A 490 -10.89 38.32 -65.71
N ARG A 491 -11.66 38.13 -64.63
CA ARG A 491 -12.38 36.88 -64.31
C ARG A 491 -13.87 36.93 -64.65
N ASN A 492 -14.29 38.01 -65.32
CA ASN A 492 -15.68 38.31 -65.67
C ASN A 492 -16.66 38.21 -64.47
N ILE A 493 -16.20 38.55 -63.26
CA ILE A 493 -17.03 38.53 -62.05
C ILE A 493 -17.85 39.82 -61.99
N LYS A 494 -19.16 39.69 -61.83
CA LYS A 494 -20.06 40.82 -61.64
C LYS A 494 -19.84 41.42 -60.24
N PHE A 495 -19.12 42.53 -60.16
CA PHE A 495 -18.76 43.20 -58.91
C PHE A 495 -19.54 44.52 -58.75
N GLU A 496 -20.41 44.60 -57.75
CA GLU A 496 -21.33 45.74 -57.54
C GLU A 496 -21.25 46.29 -56.11
N ILE A 497 -21.48 47.61 -55.97
CA ILE A 497 -21.65 48.27 -54.67
C ILE A 497 -23.02 48.94 -54.59
N ASN A 498 -23.80 48.58 -53.57
CA ASN A 498 -25.15 49.06 -53.33
C ASN A 498 -25.22 49.83 -52.00
N ALA A 499 -25.40 51.14 -52.08
CA ALA A 499 -25.53 52.01 -50.91
C ALA A 499 -26.73 52.95 -51.07
N ALA A 500 -27.69 52.87 -50.14
CA ALA A 500 -28.88 53.72 -50.15
C ALA A 500 -28.57 55.18 -49.75
N ASN A 501 -27.57 55.38 -48.88
CA ASN A 501 -27.08 56.68 -48.46
C ASN A 501 -25.55 56.72 -48.63
N LYS A 502 -25.05 57.66 -49.44
CA LYS A 502 -23.61 57.81 -49.75
C LYS A 502 -22.87 58.75 -48.79
N ASN A 503 -23.58 59.46 -47.91
CA ASN A 503 -23.01 60.41 -46.96
C ASN A 503 -23.10 59.86 -45.52
N ILE A 504 -22.49 58.70 -45.29
CA ILE A 504 -22.46 58.05 -43.97
C ILE A 504 -21.07 58.20 -43.35
N GLU A 505 -20.98 58.94 -42.25
CA GLU A 505 -19.73 59.15 -41.51
C GLU A 505 -19.65 58.25 -40.27
N LEU A 506 -18.51 57.57 -40.09
CA LEU A 506 -18.17 56.80 -38.88
C LEU A 506 -16.77 57.17 -38.37
N PHE A 507 -16.52 56.88 -37.09
CA PHE A 507 -15.18 56.95 -36.52
C PHE A 507 -14.52 55.58 -36.64
N ILE A 508 -13.57 55.45 -37.58
CA ILE A 508 -12.83 54.21 -37.81
C ILE A 508 -11.33 54.46 -37.90
N ASP A 509 -10.55 53.48 -37.50
CA ASP A 509 -9.15 53.36 -37.89
C ASP A 509 -9.10 52.84 -39.32
N ARG A 510 -8.80 53.75 -40.26
CA ARG A 510 -8.79 53.46 -41.69
C ARG A 510 -7.83 52.33 -42.04
N ASN A 511 -6.68 52.22 -41.36
CA ASN A 511 -5.69 51.20 -41.67
C ASN A 511 -6.16 49.80 -41.24
N LEU A 512 -6.86 49.70 -40.12
CA LEU A 512 -7.39 48.42 -39.64
C LEU A 512 -8.59 47.99 -40.47
N MET A 513 -9.51 48.91 -40.77
CA MET A 513 -10.66 48.59 -41.60
C MET A 513 -10.26 48.29 -43.05
N ASP A 514 -9.18 48.88 -43.55
CA ASP A 514 -8.63 48.54 -44.88
C ASP A 514 -8.22 47.07 -44.93
N LYS A 515 -7.48 46.61 -43.90
CA LYS A 515 -7.12 45.19 -43.74
C LYS A 515 -8.34 44.28 -43.63
N VAL A 516 -9.38 44.69 -42.90
CA VAL A 516 -10.63 43.92 -42.79
C VAL A 516 -11.29 43.76 -44.16
N TYR A 517 -11.50 44.86 -44.87
CA TYR A 517 -12.15 44.89 -46.17
C TYR A 517 -11.34 44.11 -47.21
N PHE A 518 -10.04 44.33 -47.26
CA PHE A 518 -9.13 43.62 -48.17
C PHE A 518 -9.17 42.11 -47.90
N ASN A 519 -9.16 41.68 -46.64
CA ASN A 519 -9.23 40.26 -46.30
C ASN A 519 -10.58 39.64 -46.72
N LEU A 520 -11.70 40.28 -46.41
CA LEU A 520 -13.03 39.77 -46.79
C LEU A 520 -13.20 39.72 -48.31
N LEU A 521 -12.82 40.77 -49.04
CA LEU A 521 -12.89 40.81 -50.50
C LEU A 521 -11.94 39.82 -51.15
N SER A 522 -10.69 39.72 -50.67
CA SER A 522 -9.75 38.73 -51.20
C SER A 522 -10.25 37.29 -51.02
N ASN A 523 -10.94 36.99 -49.92
CA ASN A 523 -11.61 35.70 -49.73
C ASN A 523 -12.80 35.53 -50.68
N ALA A 524 -13.67 36.54 -50.80
CA ALA A 524 -14.80 36.50 -51.73
C ALA A 524 -14.34 36.23 -53.16
N PHE A 525 -13.33 36.94 -53.66
CA PHE A 525 -12.75 36.68 -54.98
C PHE A 525 -12.10 35.30 -55.08
N LYS A 526 -11.41 34.83 -54.03
CA LYS A 526 -10.76 33.51 -54.02
C LYS A 526 -11.74 32.35 -54.15
N PHE A 527 -12.93 32.46 -53.57
CA PHE A 527 -13.92 31.37 -53.47
C PHE A 527 -15.10 31.50 -54.43
N THR A 528 -15.19 32.61 -55.17
CA THR A 528 -16.16 32.83 -56.24
C THR A 528 -15.60 32.30 -57.57
N PRO A 529 -16.34 31.45 -58.31
CA PRO A 529 -15.92 31.00 -59.63
C PRO A 529 -15.94 32.14 -60.67
N ASP A 530 -15.26 31.94 -61.80
CA ASP A 530 -15.30 32.89 -62.92
C ASP A 530 -16.73 33.04 -63.46
N ASN A 531 -17.12 34.24 -63.90
CA ASN A 531 -18.52 34.61 -64.18
C ASN A 531 -19.45 34.67 -62.95
N GLY A 532 -18.91 34.61 -61.73
CA GLY A 532 -19.68 34.76 -60.49
C GLY A 532 -20.12 36.20 -60.20
N LYS A 533 -20.66 36.43 -59.00
CA LYS A 533 -21.14 37.73 -58.52
C LYS A 533 -20.62 38.01 -57.10
N ILE A 534 -20.08 39.21 -56.90
CA ILE A 534 -19.70 39.74 -55.59
C ILE A 534 -20.41 41.09 -55.41
N GLU A 535 -21.01 41.31 -54.25
CA GLU A 535 -21.78 42.50 -53.94
C GLU A 535 -21.39 43.07 -52.57
N ILE A 536 -21.15 44.38 -52.51
CA ILE A 536 -20.96 45.10 -51.26
C ILE A 536 -22.21 45.93 -51.00
N SER A 537 -22.88 45.71 -49.86
CA SER A 537 -24.04 46.49 -49.44
C SER A 537 -23.71 47.38 -48.24
N ILE A 538 -24.18 48.62 -48.26
CA ILE A 538 -24.05 49.56 -47.14
C ILE A 538 -25.44 50.05 -46.75
N GLN A 539 -25.88 49.72 -45.53
CA GLN A 539 -27.20 50.06 -45.02
C GLN A 539 -27.10 50.74 -43.66
N GLU A 540 -27.92 51.77 -43.46
CA GLU A 540 -28.06 52.45 -42.17
C GLU A 540 -29.26 51.87 -41.41
N LYS A 541 -29.03 51.35 -40.20
CA LYS A 541 -30.07 50.79 -39.33
C LYS A 541 -30.00 51.44 -37.94
N GLY A 542 -30.78 52.50 -37.72
CA GLY A 542 -30.83 53.20 -36.44
C GLY A 542 -29.48 53.81 -36.05
N ASN A 543 -28.89 53.35 -34.94
CA ASN A 543 -27.57 53.83 -34.46
C ASN A 543 -26.39 53.00 -35.00
N GLN A 544 -26.62 52.10 -35.96
CA GLN A 544 -25.59 51.26 -36.56
C GLN A 544 -25.55 51.40 -38.09
N VAL A 545 -24.38 51.17 -38.65
CA VAL A 545 -24.14 51.02 -40.09
C VAL A 545 -23.75 49.57 -40.33
N VAL A 546 -24.46 48.92 -41.23
CA VAL A 546 -24.29 47.52 -41.60
C VAL A 546 -23.67 47.45 -42.98
N ILE A 547 -22.51 46.82 -43.08
CA ILE A 547 -21.76 46.61 -44.32
C ILE A 547 -21.75 45.11 -44.62
N GLY A 548 -22.42 44.69 -45.70
CA GLY A 548 -22.47 43.30 -46.14
C GLY A 548 -21.53 43.04 -47.31
N PHE A 549 -20.74 41.98 -47.25
CA PHE A 549 -19.93 41.45 -48.36
C PHE A 549 -20.50 40.11 -48.75
N LYS A 550 -21.14 40.04 -49.92
CA LYS A 550 -21.85 38.86 -50.39
C LYS A 550 -21.23 38.31 -51.65
N ASP A 551 -20.97 37.01 -51.67
CA ASP A 551 -20.55 36.27 -52.85
C ASP A 551 -21.49 35.11 -53.14
N ASN A 552 -21.46 34.60 -54.39
CA ASN A 552 -22.15 33.39 -54.81
C ASN A 552 -21.20 32.20 -55.01
N GLY A 553 -20.11 32.16 -54.23
CA GLY A 553 -19.09 31.12 -54.28
C GLY A 553 -19.51 29.79 -53.65
N ILE A 554 -18.52 28.96 -53.33
CA ILE A 554 -18.71 27.57 -52.85
C ILE A 554 -19.40 27.47 -51.47
N GLY A 555 -19.50 28.56 -50.72
CA GLY A 555 -20.08 28.60 -49.38
C GLY A 555 -19.24 27.91 -48.29
N ILE A 556 -19.72 28.02 -47.05
CA ILE A 556 -19.12 27.46 -45.84
C ILE A 556 -20.09 26.42 -45.25
N PRO A 557 -19.62 25.19 -44.92
CA PRO A 557 -20.46 24.17 -44.29
C PRO A 557 -21.11 24.63 -42.99
N GLU A 558 -22.38 24.31 -42.77
CA GLU A 558 -23.18 24.75 -41.62
C GLU A 558 -22.52 24.41 -40.26
N LYS A 559 -21.87 23.24 -40.17
CA LYS A 559 -21.16 22.78 -38.95
C LYS A 559 -19.90 23.59 -38.63
N GLU A 560 -19.38 24.36 -39.59
CA GLU A 560 -18.10 25.07 -39.49
C GLU A 560 -18.27 26.59 -39.34
N ILE A 561 -19.47 27.13 -39.61
CA ILE A 561 -19.79 28.57 -39.53
C ILE A 561 -19.41 29.16 -38.17
N GLY A 562 -19.64 28.43 -37.07
CA GLY A 562 -19.34 28.90 -35.72
C GLY A 562 -17.84 29.15 -35.46
N ASN A 563 -16.97 28.46 -36.19
CA ASN A 563 -15.53 28.43 -35.89
C ASN A 563 -14.70 29.25 -36.88
N VAL A 564 -15.31 29.85 -37.93
CA VAL A 564 -14.59 30.57 -38.99
C VAL A 564 -13.77 31.78 -38.53
N PHE A 565 -14.09 32.32 -37.35
CA PHE A 565 -13.39 33.43 -36.73
C PHE A 565 -12.46 33.01 -35.59
N GLU A 566 -12.38 31.72 -35.27
CA GLU A 566 -11.38 31.21 -34.33
C GLU A 566 -9.99 31.35 -34.95
N ALA A 567 -9.01 31.71 -34.12
CA ALA A 567 -7.63 31.76 -34.58
C ALA A 567 -7.23 30.39 -35.10
N TYR A 568 -6.53 30.36 -36.25
CA TYR A 568 -5.95 29.14 -36.83
C TYR A 568 -6.96 28.16 -37.44
N PHE A 569 -8.26 28.50 -37.46
CA PHE A 569 -9.29 27.65 -38.07
C PHE A 569 -9.18 27.64 -39.61
N LYS A 570 -9.38 26.45 -40.20
CA LYS A 570 -9.49 26.25 -41.65
C LYS A 570 -10.71 25.37 -41.94
N GLY A 571 -11.58 25.83 -42.83
CA GLY A 571 -12.75 25.03 -43.23
C GLY A 571 -12.37 23.82 -44.09
N SER A 572 -13.12 22.73 -43.97
CA SER A 572 -12.89 21.47 -44.70
C SER A 572 -12.96 21.61 -46.22
N ASN A 573 -13.73 22.60 -46.71
CA ASN A 573 -13.87 22.89 -48.13
C ASN A 573 -12.72 23.75 -48.72
N ASN A 574 -11.79 24.24 -47.89
CA ASN A 574 -10.67 25.07 -48.35
C ASN A 574 -9.42 24.21 -48.59
N ARG A 575 -9.27 23.69 -49.81
CA ARG A 575 -8.11 22.86 -50.22
C ARG A 575 -6.77 23.64 -50.35
N LYS A 576 -6.78 24.97 -50.20
CA LYS A 576 -5.57 25.81 -50.34
C LYS A 576 -4.97 26.13 -48.98
N ASN A 577 -3.68 25.82 -48.80
CA ASN A 577 -2.90 26.15 -47.61
C ASN A 577 -2.93 27.66 -47.32
N SER A 578 -3.63 28.04 -46.25
CA SER A 578 -3.70 29.41 -45.71
C SER A 578 -3.38 29.44 -44.19
N SER A 579 -2.92 30.55 -43.62
CA SER A 579 -2.57 30.65 -42.18
C SER A 579 -3.76 30.63 -41.21
N GLY A 580 -5.00 30.82 -41.69
CA GLY A 580 -6.20 30.85 -40.84
C GLY A 580 -6.26 32.04 -39.87
N ILE A 581 -5.36 33.02 -40.01
CA ILE A 581 -5.30 34.20 -39.13
C ILE A 581 -6.22 35.32 -39.63
N GLY A 582 -6.44 35.44 -40.94
CA GLY A 582 -7.09 36.61 -41.55
C GLY A 582 -8.46 36.93 -40.96
N LEU A 583 -9.39 35.97 -40.96
CA LEU A 583 -10.75 36.20 -40.43
C LEU A 583 -10.76 36.44 -38.92
N HIS A 584 -9.89 35.77 -38.17
CA HIS A 584 -9.72 36.01 -36.74
C HIS A 584 -9.26 37.45 -36.46
N LEU A 585 -8.23 37.93 -37.16
CA LEU A 585 -7.78 39.32 -37.08
C LEU A 585 -8.87 40.29 -37.52
N SER A 586 -9.62 39.96 -38.58
CA SER A 586 -10.73 40.80 -39.03
C SER A 586 -11.77 40.98 -37.92
N ARG A 587 -12.16 39.89 -37.24
CA ARG A 587 -13.07 39.96 -36.09
C ARG A 587 -12.47 40.76 -34.94
N GLN A 588 -11.22 40.54 -34.58
CA GLN A 588 -10.54 41.29 -33.51
C GLN A 588 -10.47 42.80 -33.83
N PHE A 589 -10.18 43.18 -35.08
CA PHE A 589 -10.17 44.58 -35.50
C PHE A 589 -11.58 45.20 -35.44
N ILE A 590 -12.62 44.47 -35.85
CA ILE A 590 -14.01 44.94 -35.76
C ILE A 590 -14.45 45.08 -34.29
N GLU A 591 -14.10 44.13 -33.43
CA GLU A 591 -14.37 44.15 -31.98
C GLU A 591 -13.62 45.30 -31.28
N LEU A 592 -12.38 45.62 -31.70
CA LEU A 592 -11.65 46.81 -31.24
C LEU A 592 -12.39 48.10 -31.58
N HIS A 593 -13.12 48.14 -32.70
CA HIS A 593 -14.02 49.26 -33.06
C HIS A 593 -15.39 49.19 -32.35
N LEU A 594 -15.55 48.26 -31.41
CA LEU A 594 -16.81 47.96 -30.72
C LEU A 594 -17.94 47.55 -31.69
N GLY A 595 -17.58 47.03 -32.86
CA GLY A 595 -18.52 46.46 -33.82
C GLY A 595 -18.74 44.97 -33.63
N SER A 596 -19.60 44.40 -34.47
CA SER A 596 -19.80 42.95 -34.59
C SER A 596 -19.66 42.49 -36.04
N VAL A 597 -19.31 41.22 -36.22
CA VAL A 597 -19.29 40.56 -37.53
C VAL A 597 -20.07 39.26 -37.47
N GLU A 598 -20.95 39.05 -38.45
CA GLU A 598 -21.78 37.86 -38.60
C GLU A 598 -21.51 37.23 -39.97
N VAL A 599 -21.73 35.91 -40.08
CA VAL A 599 -21.59 35.18 -41.35
C VAL A 599 -22.81 34.32 -41.61
N HIS A 600 -23.31 34.37 -42.83
CA HIS A 600 -24.37 33.50 -43.32
C HIS A 600 -23.90 32.82 -44.60
N SER A 601 -24.08 31.50 -44.70
CA SER A 601 -23.66 30.76 -45.88
C SER A 601 -24.65 29.64 -46.22
N PHE A 602 -25.07 29.60 -47.48
CA PHE A 602 -25.99 28.58 -48.00
C PHE A 602 -25.65 28.22 -49.45
N GLN A 603 -25.77 29.17 -50.38
CA GLN A 603 -25.31 29.10 -51.77
C GLN A 603 -24.50 30.35 -52.08
N GLY A 604 -23.25 30.37 -51.58
CA GLY A 604 -22.43 31.57 -51.40
C GLY A 604 -22.28 31.97 -49.94
N THR A 605 -21.50 33.00 -49.68
CA THR A 605 -21.23 33.51 -48.32
C THR A 605 -21.52 35.00 -48.21
N GLU A 606 -22.13 35.41 -47.10
CA GLU A 606 -22.37 36.81 -46.77
C GLU A 606 -21.76 37.12 -45.40
N PHE A 607 -20.77 38.01 -45.38
CA PHE A 607 -20.17 38.56 -44.17
C PHE A 607 -20.79 39.92 -43.87
N ILE A 608 -21.32 40.10 -42.67
CA ILE A 608 -22.05 41.30 -42.26
C ILE A 608 -21.29 41.97 -41.12
N ILE A 609 -20.74 43.15 -41.36
CA ILE A 609 -20.08 43.99 -40.35
C ILE A 609 -21.07 45.03 -39.85
N SER A 610 -21.24 45.15 -38.54
CA SER A 610 -22.05 46.19 -37.90
C SER A 610 -21.19 47.11 -37.05
N LEU A 611 -21.22 48.41 -37.34
CA LEU A 611 -20.45 49.46 -36.64
C LEU A 611 -21.39 50.51 -36.05
N PHE A 612 -21.12 51.00 -34.84
CA PHE A 612 -21.94 52.03 -34.18
C PHE A 612 -21.63 53.43 -34.70
N LYS A 613 -22.67 54.27 -34.78
CA LYS A 613 -22.56 55.70 -35.09
C LYS A 613 -22.12 56.51 -33.87
N GLY A 614 -21.45 57.64 -34.14
CA GLY A 614 -20.99 58.59 -33.12
C GLY A 614 -19.60 58.25 -32.54
N ASN A 615 -19.15 59.04 -31.57
CA ASN A 615 -17.81 58.96 -30.97
C ASN A 615 -17.82 58.68 -29.45
N LYS A 616 -19.00 58.60 -28.82
CA LYS A 616 -19.17 58.50 -27.36
C LYS A 616 -18.66 57.20 -26.73
N HIS A 617 -18.31 56.21 -27.54
CA HIS A 617 -17.82 54.89 -27.11
C HIS A 617 -16.29 54.74 -27.21
N PHE A 618 -15.58 55.78 -27.64
CA PHE A 618 -14.11 55.84 -27.65
C PHE A 618 -13.59 56.84 -26.59
N ASN A 619 -12.45 56.53 -25.97
CA ASN A 619 -11.78 57.43 -25.02
C ASN A 619 -11.04 58.55 -25.77
N GLU A 620 -10.84 59.73 -25.14
CA GLU A 620 -10.20 60.89 -25.78
C GLU A 620 -8.79 60.59 -26.33
N ASP A 621 -8.05 59.66 -25.70
CA ASP A 621 -6.71 59.22 -26.12
C ASP A 621 -6.67 58.40 -27.42
N GLN A 622 -7.83 57.94 -27.91
CA GLN A 622 -7.97 57.12 -29.12
C GLN A 622 -8.37 57.96 -30.35
N MET A 623 -8.67 59.25 -30.15
CA MET A 623 -9.19 60.15 -31.19
C MET A 623 -8.07 60.93 -31.88
N VAL A 624 -7.90 60.75 -33.19
CA VAL A 624 -6.97 61.55 -34.00
C VAL A 624 -7.74 62.69 -34.69
N LYS A 625 -7.32 63.94 -34.47
CA LYS A 625 -8.04 65.15 -34.93
C LYS A 625 -7.83 65.55 -36.40
N GLU A 626 -7.00 64.85 -37.17
CA GLU A 626 -6.76 65.20 -38.58
C GLU A 626 -6.49 63.96 -39.44
N ALA A 627 -7.16 63.92 -40.60
CA ALA A 627 -6.92 62.93 -41.64
C ALA A 627 -5.58 63.25 -42.33
N SER A 628 -4.51 62.53 -41.99
CA SER A 628 -3.28 62.58 -42.78
C SER A 628 -3.54 61.90 -44.13
N LEU A 629 -3.87 62.71 -45.14
CA LEU A 629 -3.64 62.41 -46.55
C LEU A 629 -2.15 62.08 -46.73
N LEU A 630 -1.81 60.79 -46.72
CA LEU A 630 -0.58 60.35 -47.36
C LEU A 630 -0.80 60.51 -48.87
N LYS A 631 -0.20 61.57 -49.40
CA LYS A 631 -0.01 61.81 -50.84
C LYS A 631 0.57 60.56 -51.49
N ALA A 632 -0.25 59.85 -52.25
CA ALA A 632 0.18 59.11 -53.44
C ALA A 632 -0.20 59.94 -54.67
N GLU A 633 0.44 61.10 -54.80
CA GLU A 633 0.60 61.79 -56.08
C GLU A 633 2.08 62.12 -56.24
N THR A 634 2.84 61.10 -56.61
CA THR A 634 3.88 61.26 -57.63
C THR A 634 3.99 59.92 -58.34
N LEU A 635 3.97 59.95 -59.67
CA LEU A 635 3.94 58.84 -60.63
C LEU A 635 2.57 58.52 -61.25
N LEU A 636 1.96 59.53 -61.87
CA LEU A 636 1.39 59.35 -63.20
C LEU A 636 2.02 60.39 -64.13
N ASN A 637 2.98 59.91 -64.92
CA ASN A 637 3.24 60.34 -66.29
C ASN A 637 4.31 59.41 -66.87
N ASN A 638 3.85 58.36 -67.54
CA ASN A 638 4.16 58.13 -68.94
C ASN A 638 3.23 57.02 -69.45
N ASP A 639 2.13 57.44 -70.06
CA ASP A 639 1.65 56.77 -71.26
C ASP A 639 2.79 56.73 -72.27
N VAL A 640 3.05 55.57 -72.90
CA VAL A 640 3.17 55.41 -74.36
C VAL A 640 3.09 53.91 -74.71
N MET A 641 2.19 53.63 -75.66
CA MET A 641 2.10 52.52 -76.61
C MET A 641 1.46 51.18 -76.23
N THR A 642 0.19 51.05 -76.68
CA THR A 642 -0.27 50.15 -77.78
C THR A 642 0.32 48.74 -77.76
N GLY A 643 -0.46 47.68 -77.54
CA GLY A 643 -1.44 47.19 -78.51
C GLY A 643 -0.74 46.35 -79.57
N ILE A 644 -1.05 45.05 -79.64
CA ILE A 644 -1.19 44.23 -80.86
C ILE A 644 -1.61 42.81 -80.43
N GLU A 645 -2.65 42.33 -81.10
CA GLU A 645 -3.18 40.97 -81.16
C GLU A 645 -2.20 39.98 -81.78
N ASP A 646 -2.47 38.70 -81.54
CA ASP A 646 -2.24 37.53 -82.41
C ASP A 646 -1.01 37.42 -83.32
N ASP A 647 -0.41 36.23 -83.17
CA ASP A 647 0.05 35.33 -84.23
C ASP A 647 1.51 35.32 -84.72
N VAL A 648 1.96 34.08 -84.97
CA VAL A 648 3.03 33.62 -85.89
C VAL A 648 4.47 33.39 -85.37
N PHE A 649 4.73 32.12 -85.00
CA PHE A 649 5.61 31.14 -85.68
C PHE A 649 7.18 31.29 -85.75
N VAL A 650 7.89 30.33 -85.08
CA VAL A 650 8.90 29.33 -85.59
C VAL A 650 10.30 29.85 -86.10
N PRO A 651 11.44 29.11 -86.08
CA PRO A 651 11.66 27.64 -86.01
C PRO A 651 12.70 27.07 -85.01
N ASP A 652 12.42 25.82 -84.61
CA ASP A 652 13.23 24.59 -84.75
C ASP A 652 14.74 24.58 -84.41
N GLN A 653 15.10 23.77 -83.41
CA GLN A 653 16.10 22.73 -83.58
C GLN A 653 15.61 21.45 -82.90
N ALA A 654 14.94 20.61 -83.69
CA ALA A 654 14.81 19.19 -83.43
C ALA A 654 16.22 18.58 -83.29
N MET A 655 16.62 18.32 -82.05
CA MET A 655 17.54 17.21 -81.80
C MET A 655 16.70 15.94 -81.88
N ASP A 656 16.91 15.21 -82.97
CA ASP A 656 16.34 13.89 -83.23
C ASP A 656 16.88 12.91 -82.18
N GLY A 657 16.08 12.71 -81.13
CA GLY A 657 16.32 11.79 -80.03
C GLY A 657 15.07 11.75 -79.13
N GLU A 658 14.64 10.56 -78.71
CA GLU A 658 13.48 10.39 -77.81
C GLU A 658 13.71 11.20 -76.51
N ARG A 659 12.90 12.24 -76.24
CA ARG A 659 12.97 13.01 -74.98
C ARG A 659 12.30 12.22 -73.86
N TYR A 660 12.90 12.24 -72.67
CA TYR A 660 12.31 11.61 -71.48
C TYR A 660 11.03 12.32 -71.03
N SER A 661 10.04 11.53 -70.65
CA SER A 661 8.77 12.01 -70.10
C SER A 661 8.88 12.27 -68.58
N LEU A 662 8.41 13.43 -68.12
CA LEU A 662 8.47 13.85 -66.71
C LEU A 662 7.06 14.24 -66.22
N LEU A 663 6.64 13.65 -65.09
CA LEU A 663 5.43 14.07 -64.38
C LEU A 663 5.79 14.99 -63.22
N LEU A 664 5.31 16.23 -63.27
CA LEU A 664 5.47 17.23 -62.22
C LEU A 664 4.18 17.35 -61.40
N VAL A 665 4.24 17.01 -60.11
CA VAL A 665 3.12 17.07 -59.16
C VAL A 665 3.38 18.19 -58.14
N GLU A 666 2.67 19.30 -58.27
CA GLU A 666 2.84 20.51 -57.44
C GLU A 666 1.51 21.29 -57.37
N ASP A 667 1.03 21.59 -56.16
CA ASP A 667 -0.26 22.27 -55.94
C ASP A 667 -0.15 23.79 -56.16
N ASN A 668 1.05 24.36 -56.01
CA ASN A 668 1.29 25.77 -56.25
C ASN A 668 1.42 26.07 -57.75
N SER A 669 0.43 26.76 -58.31
CA SER A 669 0.40 27.12 -59.73
C SER A 669 1.61 27.94 -60.20
N ASP A 670 2.13 28.85 -59.38
CA ASP A 670 3.28 29.71 -59.74
C ASP A 670 4.58 28.87 -59.78
N LEU A 671 4.79 27.97 -58.81
CA LEU A 671 5.95 27.07 -58.78
C LEU A 671 5.87 25.98 -59.85
N SER A 672 4.68 25.41 -60.06
CA SER A 672 4.41 24.43 -61.11
C SER A 672 4.66 25.03 -62.50
N PHE A 673 4.19 26.26 -62.75
CA PHE A 673 4.45 26.97 -64.01
C PHE A 673 5.93 27.31 -64.20
N PHE A 674 6.61 27.79 -63.16
CA PHE A 674 8.05 28.08 -63.21
C PHE A 674 8.88 26.81 -63.54
N LEU A 675 8.65 25.72 -62.80
CA LEU A 675 9.37 24.46 -62.99
C LEU A 675 9.06 23.83 -64.35
N SER A 676 7.78 23.79 -64.75
CA SER A 676 7.40 23.22 -66.05
C SER A 676 8.02 23.99 -67.22
N ASN A 677 8.01 25.33 -67.21
CA ASN A 677 8.62 26.12 -68.27
C ASN A 677 10.13 25.90 -68.38
N LYS A 678 10.83 25.76 -67.25
CA LYS A 678 12.28 25.49 -67.25
C LYS A 678 12.58 24.06 -67.68
N LEU A 679 11.83 23.07 -67.19
CA LEU A 679 12.05 21.65 -67.50
C LEU A 679 11.62 21.24 -68.92
N LYS A 680 10.67 21.94 -69.54
CA LYS A 680 10.24 21.72 -70.94
C LYS A 680 11.38 21.83 -71.97
N SER A 681 12.48 22.48 -71.60
CA SER A 681 13.67 22.57 -72.45
C SER A 681 14.37 21.22 -72.65
N GLU A 682 14.29 20.32 -71.67
CA GLU A 682 14.99 19.01 -71.66
C GLU A 682 14.03 17.80 -71.59
N PHE A 683 12.81 17.98 -71.09
CA PHE A 683 11.83 16.91 -70.85
C PHE A 683 10.48 17.18 -71.52
N ASP A 684 9.72 16.12 -71.80
CA ASP A 684 8.28 16.23 -72.08
C ASP A 684 7.51 16.25 -70.75
N VAL A 685 6.96 17.42 -70.38
CA VAL A 685 6.47 17.67 -69.01
C VAL A 685 4.94 17.63 -68.94
N THR A 686 4.41 16.62 -68.24
CA THR A 686 3.00 16.58 -67.81
C THR A 686 2.87 17.15 -66.39
N THR A 687 1.89 18.01 -66.13
CA THR A 687 1.64 18.60 -64.79
C THR A 687 0.41 18.01 -64.10
N SER A 688 0.46 17.89 -62.77
CA SER A 688 -0.64 17.47 -61.89
C SER A 688 -0.68 18.32 -60.63
N ASP A 689 -1.86 18.53 -60.07
CA ASP A 689 -2.08 19.21 -58.78
C ASP A 689 -2.08 18.23 -57.59
N GLY A 690 -1.79 16.95 -57.83
CA GLY A 690 -1.79 15.87 -56.84
C GLY A 690 -3.06 15.02 -56.82
N THR A 691 -4.19 15.53 -57.33
CA THR A 691 -5.47 14.78 -57.28
C THR A 691 -5.54 13.66 -58.32
N ASP A 692 -4.96 13.89 -59.50
CA ASP A 692 -4.94 12.96 -60.63
C ASP A 692 -3.55 12.35 -60.88
N ALA A 693 -2.60 12.56 -59.95
CA ALA A 693 -1.20 12.18 -60.11
C ALA A 693 -0.99 10.68 -60.29
N ILE A 694 -1.73 9.86 -59.53
CA ILE A 694 -1.64 8.39 -59.60
C ILE A 694 -2.19 7.91 -60.95
N ASP A 695 -3.35 8.41 -61.37
CA ASP A 695 -3.99 8.01 -62.62
C ASP A 695 -3.13 8.38 -63.84
N LYS A 696 -2.53 9.59 -63.84
CA LYS A 696 -1.58 10.01 -64.87
C LYS A 696 -0.34 9.12 -64.89
N ALA A 697 0.27 8.84 -63.74
CA ALA A 697 1.44 7.98 -63.66
C ALA A 697 1.15 6.55 -64.16
N LEU A 698 -0.04 6.00 -63.89
CA LEU A 698 -0.46 4.66 -64.33
C LEU A 698 -0.78 4.59 -65.82
N ASN A 699 -1.29 5.67 -66.42
CA ASN A 699 -1.70 5.72 -67.83
C ASN A 699 -0.56 6.10 -68.77
N GLU A 700 0.24 7.09 -68.39
CA GLU A 700 1.31 7.66 -69.21
C GLU A 700 2.63 6.91 -69.00
N ILE A 701 2.87 6.35 -67.81
CA ILE A 701 4.11 5.67 -67.41
C ILE A 701 5.33 6.57 -67.68
N PRO A 702 5.45 7.71 -66.97
CA PRO A 702 6.53 8.67 -67.19
C PRO A 702 7.90 8.05 -66.86
N ASP A 703 8.96 8.60 -67.45
CA ASP A 703 10.33 8.16 -67.18
C ASP A 703 10.86 8.65 -65.82
N ILE A 704 10.31 9.74 -65.28
CA ILE A 704 10.64 10.28 -63.95
C ILE A 704 9.49 11.11 -63.37
N ILE A 705 9.36 11.13 -62.03
CA ILE A 705 8.33 11.89 -61.32
C ILE A 705 8.99 12.87 -60.34
N VAL A 706 8.52 14.12 -60.33
CA VAL A 706 8.84 15.12 -59.30
C VAL A 706 7.56 15.44 -58.55
N CYS A 707 7.53 15.25 -57.23
CA CYS A 707 6.30 15.33 -56.44
C CYS A 707 6.49 16.13 -55.16
N ASP A 708 5.59 17.08 -54.88
CA ASP A 708 5.54 17.75 -53.57
C ASP A 708 4.96 16.84 -52.48
N VAL A 709 5.43 16.99 -51.25
CA VAL A 709 4.96 16.22 -50.09
C VAL A 709 3.61 16.75 -49.58
N ASN A 710 3.46 18.06 -49.50
CA ASN A 710 2.29 18.71 -48.87
C ASN A 710 1.17 18.96 -49.89
N LEU A 711 0.57 17.89 -50.40
CA LEU A 711 -0.54 17.94 -51.35
C LEU A 711 -1.91 17.90 -50.66
N PRO A 712 -2.98 18.42 -51.29
CA PRO A 712 -4.29 18.61 -50.65
C PRO A 712 -5.12 17.34 -50.43
N ASP A 713 -4.90 16.25 -51.18
CA ASP A 713 -5.68 15.00 -51.07
C ASP A 713 -4.85 13.88 -50.42
N LYS A 714 -3.87 13.35 -51.17
CA LYS A 714 -2.92 12.33 -50.68
C LYS A 714 -1.57 12.97 -50.47
N ASN A 715 -0.90 12.64 -49.38
CA ASN A 715 0.46 13.11 -49.13
C ASN A 715 1.40 12.54 -50.21
N GLY A 716 2.39 13.32 -50.66
CA GLY A 716 3.39 12.86 -51.63
C GLY A 716 4.10 11.56 -51.21
N PHE A 717 4.24 11.29 -49.90
CA PHE A 717 4.73 10.00 -49.40
C PHE A 717 3.78 8.83 -49.72
N GLU A 718 2.47 9.03 -49.57
CA GLU A 718 1.44 8.03 -49.86
C GLU A 718 1.35 7.78 -51.37
N ILE A 719 1.42 8.84 -52.18
CA ILE A 719 1.47 8.73 -53.65
C ILE A 719 2.70 7.93 -54.07
N CYS A 720 3.88 8.23 -53.50
CA CYS A 720 5.10 7.48 -53.77
C CYS A 720 4.96 6.00 -53.38
N GLU A 721 4.43 5.71 -52.19
CA GLU A 721 4.23 4.33 -51.72
C GLU A 721 3.28 3.54 -52.64
N ILE A 722 2.17 4.14 -53.07
CA ILE A 722 1.23 3.51 -54.01
C ILE A 722 1.91 3.21 -55.35
N LEU A 723 2.66 4.17 -55.91
CA LEU A 723 3.34 3.98 -57.19
C LEU A 723 4.49 2.97 -57.10
N LYS A 724 5.23 2.95 -55.99
CA LYS A 724 6.32 1.98 -55.78
C LYS A 724 5.82 0.56 -55.54
N ASN A 725 4.59 0.39 -55.08
CA ASN A 725 3.95 -0.93 -54.91
C ASN A 725 3.21 -1.44 -56.16
N ASP A 726 2.95 -0.60 -57.16
CA ASP A 726 2.29 -1.02 -58.40
C ASP A 726 3.31 -1.56 -59.43
N LEU A 727 3.02 -2.72 -60.02
CA LEU A 727 3.89 -3.35 -61.00
C LEU A 727 4.16 -2.44 -62.21
N ARG A 728 3.22 -1.58 -62.62
CA ARG A 728 3.36 -0.75 -63.82
C ARG A 728 4.31 0.43 -63.59
N THR A 729 4.37 0.97 -62.37
CA THR A 729 5.04 2.24 -62.04
C THR A 729 6.19 2.13 -61.05
N SER A 730 6.35 0.99 -60.36
CA SER A 730 7.42 0.68 -59.40
C SER A 730 8.83 1.08 -59.83
N HIS A 731 9.17 0.78 -61.08
CA HIS A 731 10.47 1.09 -61.67
C HIS A 731 10.74 2.59 -61.90
N ILE A 732 9.73 3.46 -61.87
CA ILE A 732 9.87 4.89 -62.20
C ILE A 732 10.58 5.62 -61.04
N PRO A 733 11.67 6.37 -61.29
CA PRO A 733 12.32 7.18 -60.28
C PRO A 733 11.44 8.33 -59.80
N VAL A 734 11.39 8.56 -58.48
CA VAL A 734 10.58 9.62 -57.85
C VAL A 734 11.49 10.55 -57.03
N ILE A 735 11.41 11.86 -57.28
CA ILE A 735 12.01 12.91 -56.45
C ILE A 735 10.90 13.58 -55.63
N LEU A 736 11.05 13.60 -54.30
CA LEU A 736 10.14 14.34 -53.41
C LEU A 736 10.68 15.74 -53.08
N LEU A 737 9.83 16.76 -53.24
CA LEU A 737 10.04 18.13 -52.79
C LEU A 737 9.28 18.35 -51.47
N THR A 738 9.87 19.05 -50.51
CA THR A 738 9.36 19.03 -49.12
C THR A 738 9.76 20.25 -48.30
N VAL A 739 8.96 20.62 -47.31
CA VAL A 739 9.26 21.68 -46.34
C VAL A 739 9.86 21.13 -45.03
N LEU A 740 9.72 19.83 -44.76
CA LEU A 740 10.04 19.22 -43.46
C LEU A 740 11.53 18.90 -43.35
N ASP A 741 12.19 19.39 -42.31
CA ASP A 741 13.63 19.16 -42.01
C ASP A 741 13.85 18.19 -40.84
N ASN A 742 12.78 17.59 -40.31
CA ASN A 742 12.85 16.73 -39.13
C ASN A 742 13.25 15.28 -39.47
N LYS A 743 13.91 14.61 -38.51
CA LYS A 743 14.44 13.25 -38.68
C LYS A 743 13.37 12.18 -38.92
N GLU A 744 12.15 12.35 -38.40
CA GLU A 744 11.07 11.36 -38.55
C GLU A 744 10.48 11.37 -39.96
N SER A 745 10.24 12.54 -40.55
CA SER A 745 9.77 12.69 -41.93
C SER A 745 10.81 12.18 -42.95
N TYR A 746 12.10 12.37 -42.67
CA TYR A 746 13.18 11.77 -43.46
C TYR A 746 13.15 10.22 -43.39
N LEU A 747 12.91 9.67 -42.21
CA LEU A 747 12.82 8.23 -41.97
C LEU A 747 11.57 7.62 -42.61
N GLN A 748 10.46 8.36 -42.67
CA GLN A 748 9.24 7.99 -43.38
C GLN A 748 9.43 8.00 -44.91
N GLY A 749 10.15 9.01 -45.44
CA GLY A 749 10.52 9.05 -46.86
C GLY A 749 11.43 7.89 -47.30
N LEU A 750 12.37 7.47 -46.46
CA LEU A 750 13.19 6.26 -46.73
C LEU A 750 12.35 4.98 -46.76
N LYS A 751 11.24 4.91 -46.01
CA LYS A 751 10.33 3.76 -46.00
C LYS A 751 9.40 3.72 -47.21
N SER A 752 9.06 4.86 -47.81
CA SER A 752 8.13 4.94 -48.95
C SER A 752 8.76 4.60 -50.32
N GLY A 753 10.05 4.27 -50.34
CA GLY A 753 10.77 3.84 -51.55
C GLY A 753 11.18 4.96 -52.51
N VAL A 754 11.25 6.21 -52.04
CA VAL A 754 11.67 7.37 -52.87
C VAL A 754 13.14 7.29 -53.27
N ASP A 755 13.47 7.73 -54.48
CA ASP A 755 14.83 7.70 -55.01
C ASP A 755 15.67 8.90 -54.55
N LEU A 756 15.04 10.08 -54.39
CA LEU A 756 15.70 11.27 -53.87
C LEU A 756 14.72 12.22 -53.15
N TYR A 757 15.24 12.91 -52.12
CA TYR A 757 14.52 13.93 -51.35
C TYR A 757 15.24 15.28 -51.45
N LEU A 758 14.50 16.35 -51.75
CA LEU A 758 15.02 17.73 -51.82
C LEU A 758 14.20 18.69 -50.96
N THR A 759 14.84 19.34 -49.99
CA THR A 759 14.23 20.33 -49.09
C THR A 759 14.02 21.68 -49.76
N LYS A 760 12.80 22.23 -49.69
CA LYS A 760 12.44 23.61 -50.01
C LYS A 760 12.97 24.55 -48.89
N PRO A 761 13.70 25.63 -49.22
CA PRO A 761 14.07 26.06 -50.58
C PRO A 761 15.19 25.19 -51.17
N PHE A 762 14.97 24.73 -52.40
CA PHE A 762 15.95 23.96 -53.18
C PHE A 762 16.53 24.81 -54.30
N SER A 763 17.73 24.47 -54.75
CA SER A 763 18.37 25.10 -55.91
C SER A 763 17.95 24.41 -57.20
N TYR A 764 17.59 25.18 -58.23
CA TYR A 764 17.17 24.63 -59.52
C TYR A 764 18.29 23.81 -60.21
N PRO A 765 19.57 24.29 -60.26
CA PRO A 765 20.72 23.50 -60.69
C PRO A 765 20.85 22.12 -60.00
N ILE A 766 20.55 22.05 -58.71
CA ILE A 766 20.61 20.79 -57.96
C ILE A 766 19.49 19.84 -58.40
N LEU A 767 18.27 20.36 -58.60
CA LEU A 767 17.13 19.59 -59.09
C LEU A 767 17.42 19.00 -60.48
N ILE A 768 17.88 19.81 -61.44
CA ILE A 768 18.13 19.34 -62.81
C ILE A 768 19.25 18.29 -62.86
N GLN A 769 20.33 18.49 -62.10
CA GLN A 769 21.43 17.53 -62.05
C GLN A 769 20.99 16.21 -61.40
N SER A 770 20.09 16.27 -60.42
CA SER A 770 19.51 15.10 -59.78
C SER A 770 18.64 14.29 -60.74
N LEU A 771 17.80 14.96 -61.54
CA LEU A 771 17.00 14.33 -62.60
C LEU A 771 17.90 13.60 -63.60
N ARG A 772 18.96 14.26 -64.09
CA ARG A 772 19.93 13.66 -65.01
C ARG A 772 20.63 12.45 -64.42
N ALA A 773 21.03 12.52 -63.15
CA ALA A 773 21.71 11.42 -62.47
C ALA A 773 20.80 10.18 -62.32
N LEU A 774 19.53 10.37 -61.96
CA LEU A 774 18.57 9.27 -61.84
C LEU A 774 18.27 8.60 -63.19
N LEU A 775 18.09 9.40 -64.24
CA LEU A 775 17.89 8.88 -65.60
C LEU A 775 19.13 8.16 -66.14
N TYR A 776 20.33 8.73 -65.93
CA TYR A 776 21.59 8.08 -66.31
C TYR A 776 21.79 6.73 -65.61
N ASN A 777 21.49 6.66 -64.31
CA ASN A 777 21.56 5.40 -63.56
C ASN A 777 20.58 4.36 -64.12
N ARG A 778 19.38 4.79 -64.52
CA ARG A 778 18.36 3.95 -65.15
C ARG A 778 18.82 3.44 -66.52
N GLU A 779 19.41 4.27 -67.36
CA GLU A 779 19.98 3.84 -68.66
C GLU A 779 21.12 2.84 -68.49
N LYS A 780 22.03 3.10 -67.54
CA LYS A 780 23.13 2.18 -67.22
C LYS A 780 22.61 0.81 -66.77
N LEU A 781 21.52 0.80 -66.00
CA LEU A 781 20.83 -0.42 -65.58
C LEU A 781 20.20 -1.15 -66.78
N ARG A 782 19.47 -0.45 -67.66
CA ARG A 782 18.93 -1.01 -68.91
C ARG A 782 20.01 -1.70 -69.73
N TYR A 783 21.10 -0.99 -70.03
CA TYR A 783 22.22 -1.51 -70.81
C TYR A 783 22.84 -2.80 -70.22
N TYR A 784 23.01 -2.85 -68.89
CA TYR A 784 23.55 -4.03 -68.21
C TYR A 784 22.67 -5.27 -68.38
N TYR A 785 21.34 -5.10 -68.38
CA TYR A 785 20.40 -6.21 -68.49
C TYR A 785 20.19 -6.69 -69.91
N THR A 786 20.10 -5.78 -70.88
CA THR A 786 19.98 -6.14 -72.30
C THR A 786 21.15 -7.01 -72.77
N ASN A 787 22.35 -6.80 -72.23
CA ASN A 787 23.55 -7.55 -72.60
C ASN A 787 23.77 -8.86 -71.81
N ASN A 788 23.02 -9.12 -70.74
CA ASN A 788 23.24 -10.26 -69.84
C ASN A 788 22.03 -11.19 -69.65
N ILE A 789 21.09 -11.21 -70.62
CA ILE A 789 19.80 -11.94 -70.57
C ILE A 789 19.94 -13.40 -70.08
N GLY A 790 21.02 -14.11 -70.40
CA GLY A 790 21.25 -15.52 -70.04
C GLY A 790 21.95 -15.79 -68.69
N ARG A 791 22.38 -14.77 -67.92
CA ARG A 791 23.14 -14.94 -66.66
C ARG A 791 22.44 -14.39 -65.41
N ILE A 792 21.18 -13.94 -65.52
CA ILE A 792 20.45 -13.22 -64.47
C ILE A 792 19.83 -14.17 -63.42
N VAL A 793 20.54 -15.25 -63.03
CA VAL A 793 20.06 -16.15 -61.97
C VAL A 793 20.69 -15.83 -60.60
N ASP A 794 21.82 -15.11 -60.53
CA ASP A 794 22.53 -14.91 -59.25
C ASP A 794 23.18 -13.51 -59.08
N SER A 795 22.39 -12.43 -59.05
CA SER A 795 22.87 -11.14 -58.52
C SER A 795 21.97 -10.65 -57.39
N LYS A 796 22.53 -10.60 -56.17
CA LYS A 796 21.93 -10.07 -54.91
C LYS A 796 21.69 -8.55 -54.89
N SER A 797 21.41 -7.96 -56.03
CA SER A 797 20.99 -6.55 -56.10
C SER A 797 19.86 -6.47 -57.10
N PHE A 798 18.61 -6.51 -56.63
CA PHE A 798 17.48 -5.70 -57.08
C PHE A 798 16.30 -5.97 -56.11
N GLY A 799 15.58 -4.91 -55.77
CA GLY A 799 14.41 -4.97 -54.90
C GLY A 799 13.34 -5.93 -55.43
N SER A 800 12.57 -6.48 -54.51
CA SER A 800 11.76 -7.69 -54.63
C SER A 800 10.70 -7.75 -55.75
N ILE A 801 10.28 -6.65 -56.38
CA ILE A 801 9.16 -6.62 -57.32
C ILE A 801 9.61 -6.87 -58.76
N GLU A 802 10.65 -6.16 -59.23
CA GLU A 802 11.19 -6.32 -60.58
C GLU A 802 11.81 -7.70 -60.78
N GLN A 803 12.55 -8.20 -59.79
CA GLN A 803 13.13 -9.53 -59.86
C GLN A 803 12.06 -10.63 -59.87
N THR A 804 10.99 -10.47 -59.07
CA THR A 804 9.84 -11.39 -59.09
C THR A 804 9.13 -11.34 -60.44
N PHE A 805 8.99 -10.15 -61.04
CA PHE A 805 8.42 -10.00 -62.38
C PHE A 805 9.26 -10.71 -63.44
N VAL A 806 10.57 -10.48 -63.48
CA VAL A 806 11.48 -11.10 -64.46
C VAL A 806 11.55 -12.61 -64.28
N ASN A 807 11.58 -13.10 -63.03
CA ASN A 807 11.53 -14.53 -62.73
C ASN A 807 10.22 -15.16 -63.21
N LYS A 808 9.08 -14.53 -62.91
CA LYS A 808 7.76 -15.02 -63.35
C LYS A 808 7.62 -14.97 -64.87
N LEU A 809 8.09 -13.90 -65.51
CA LEU A 809 8.16 -13.74 -66.97
C LEU A 809 8.98 -14.88 -67.60
N ASN A 810 10.21 -15.10 -67.11
CA ASN A 810 11.09 -16.15 -67.62
C ASN A 810 10.53 -17.54 -67.37
N GLN A 811 9.90 -17.80 -66.21
CA GLN A 811 9.22 -19.06 -65.92
C GLN A 811 8.07 -19.35 -66.88
N ILE A 812 7.21 -18.36 -67.15
CA ILE A 812 6.09 -18.52 -68.08
C ILE A 812 6.60 -18.81 -69.49
N ILE A 813 7.64 -18.10 -69.94
CA ILE A 813 8.25 -18.31 -71.25
C ILE A 813 8.89 -19.69 -71.32
N GLN A 814 9.62 -20.13 -70.29
CA GLN A 814 10.24 -21.46 -70.24
C GLN A 814 9.20 -22.59 -70.20
N ALA A 815 8.10 -22.42 -69.47
CA ALA A 815 7.02 -23.42 -69.39
C ALA A 815 6.26 -23.59 -70.72
N ASN A 816 6.34 -22.62 -71.63
CA ASN A 816 5.69 -22.64 -72.94
C ASN A 816 6.72 -22.61 -74.09
N ILE A 817 7.94 -23.07 -73.83
CA ILE A 817 9.05 -22.90 -74.77
C ILE A 817 8.84 -23.70 -76.06
N ASP A 818 8.24 -24.88 -75.96
CA ASP A 818 7.94 -25.82 -77.05
C ASP A 818 6.70 -25.44 -77.87
N ASN A 819 5.90 -24.48 -77.41
CA ASN A 819 4.66 -24.08 -78.07
C ASN A 819 4.88 -23.03 -79.16
N ALA A 820 4.75 -23.43 -80.42
CA ALA A 820 4.91 -22.54 -81.57
C ALA A 820 3.83 -21.44 -81.72
N GLU A 821 2.65 -21.62 -81.12
CA GLU A 821 1.54 -20.64 -81.14
C GLU A 821 1.58 -19.65 -79.96
N PHE A 822 2.56 -19.77 -79.05
CA PHE A 822 2.67 -18.88 -77.89
C PHE A 822 2.93 -17.43 -78.33
N SER A 823 1.94 -16.56 -78.13
CA SER A 823 1.95 -15.16 -78.57
C SER A 823 2.18 -14.17 -77.42
N VAL A 824 2.40 -12.90 -77.76
CA VAL A 824 2.54 -11.81 -76.78
C VAL A 824 1.24 -11.62 -76.00
N GLU A 825 0.10 -11.88 -76.64
CA GLU A 825 -1.24 -11.83 -76.05
C GLU A 825 -1.38 -12.88 -74.94
N ASN A 826 -0.97 -14.12 -75.19
CA ASN A 826 -0.99 -15.18 -74.17
C ASN A 826 -0.09 -14.86 -72.98
N LEU A 827 1.07 -14.25 -73.24
CA LEU A 827 2.00 -13.85 -72.18
C LEU A 827 1.43 -12.71 -71.33
N ALA A 828 0.76 -11.75 -71.96
CA ALA A 828 0.10 -10.63 -71.28
C ALA A 828 -1.05 -11.12 -70.37
N ASP A 829 -1.88 -12.03 -70.87
CA ASP A 829 -2.98 -12.64 -70.11
C ASP A 829 -2.46 -13.43 -68.89
N LEU A 830 -1.42 -14.25 -69.05
CA LEU A 830 -0.81 -15.02 -67.94
C LEU A 830 -0.14 -14.13 -66.87
N LEU A 831 0.25 -12.91 -67.25
CA LEU A 831 0.80 -11.92 -66.34
C LEU A 831 -0.26 -10.97 -65.75
N ASN A 832 -1.54 -11.12 -66.14
CA ASN A 832 -2.65 -10.24 -65.77
C ASN A 832 -2.40 -8.75 -66.08
N ILE A 833 -1.72 -8.45 -67.18
CA ILE A 833 -1.49 -7.07 -67.64
C ILE A 833 -1.89 -6.92 -69.10
N SER A 834 -2.26 -5.70 -69.53
CA SER A 834 -2.62 -5.50 -70.93
C SER A 834 -1.38 -5.66 -71.83
N ARG A 835 -1.59 -6.09 -73.09
CA ARG A 835 -0.53 -6.21 -74.10
C ARG A 835 0.31 -4.94 -74.22
N ILE A 836 -0.35 -3.77 -74.18
CA ILE A 836 0.31 -2.46 -74.27
C ILE A 836 1.18 -2.20 -73.03
N GLN A 837 0.69 -2.56 -71.83
CA GLN A 837 1.44 -2.40 -70.58
C GLN A 837 2.64 -3.37 -70.51
N LEU A 838 2.48 -4.62 -70.97
CA LEU A 838 3.60 -5.57 -71.08
C LEU A 838 4.68 -5.03 -72.03
N TYR A 839 4.27 -4.53 -73.20
CA TYR A 839 5.19 -3.91 -74.17
C TYR A 839 5.92 -2.72 -73.57
N ARG A 840 5.20 -1.77 -72.95
CA ARG A 840 5.82 -0.60 -72.31
C ARG A 840 6.76 -0.99 -71.18
N LYS A 841 6.40 -1.99 -70.36
CA LYS A 841 7.24 -2.45 -69.24
C LYS A 841 8.50 -3.19 -69.72
N ILE A 842 8.41 -4.06 -70.72
CA ILE A 842 9.60 -4.73 -71.28
C ILE A 842 10.48 -3.74 -72.04
N LYS A 843 9.90 -2.82 -72.82
CA LYS A 843 10.66 -1.72 -73.45
C LYS A 843 11.35 -0.87 -72.38
N ALA A 844 10.65 -0.51 -71.31
CA ALA A 844 11.21 0.30 -70.22
C ALA A 844 12.29 -0.41 -69.38
N MET A 845 12.30 -1.74 -69.30
CA MET A 845 13.28 -2.50 -68.51
C MET A 845 14.47 -3.00 -69.33
N PHE A 846 14.26 -3.42 -70.58
CA PHE A 846 15.24 -4.17 -71.39
C PHE A 846 15.49 -3.58 -72.78
N ASP A 847 14.76 -2.53 -73.16
CA ASP A 847 14.85 -1.87 -74.47
C ASP A 847 14.73 -2.83 -75.68
N VAL A 848 13.90 -3.88 -75.52
CA VAL A 848 13.60 -4.86 -76.57
C VAL A 848 12.10 -5.05 -76.71
N ASN A 849 11.65 -5.49 -77.88
CA ASN A 849 10.26 -5.91 -78.05
C ASN A 849 10.02 -7.24 -77.31
N VAL A 850 8.78 -7.46 -76.84
CA VAL A 850 8.37 -8.67 -76.12
C VAL A 850 8.61 -9.92 -76.97
N SER A 851 8.32 -9.87 -78.28
CA SER A 851 8.55 -10.97 -79.21
C SER A 851 10.04 -11.32 -79.37
N ASP A 852 10.89 -10.30 -79.39
CA ASP A 852 12.34 -10.48 -79.48
C ASP A 852 12.90 -11.07 -78.18
N TYR A 853 12.34 -10.66 -77.03
CA TYR A 853 12.68 -11.23 -75.73
C TYR A 853 12.37 -12.73 -75.65
N ILE A 854 11.16 -13.16 -76.07
CA ILE A 854 10.77 -14.58 -76.14
C ILE A 854 11.70 -15.34 -77.09
N SER A 855 11.97 -14.78 -78.26
CA SER A 855 12.85 -15.38 -79.27
C SER A 855 14.28 -15.55 -78.74
N ASN A 856 14.81 -14.55 -78.03
CA ASN A 856 16.13 -14.62 -77.41
C ASN A 856 16.24 -15.76 -76.38
N ILE A 857 15.22 -15.96 -75.55
CA ILE A 857 15.20 -17.07 -74.58
C ILE A 857 15.17 -18.43 -75.29
N ARG A 858 14.33 -18.58 -76.33
CA ARG A 858 14.28 -19.79 -77.17
C ARG A 858 15.64 -20.12 -77.78
N LEU A 859 16.34 -19.10 -78.30
CA LEU A 859 17.65 -19.25 -78.91
C LEU A 859 18.76 -19.64 -77.92
N GLU A 860 18.76 -19.08 -76.71
CA GLU A 860 19.68 -19.47 -75.64
C GLU A 860 19.45 -20.93 -75.21
N GLN A 861 18.20 -21.39 -75.15
CA GLN A 861 17.91 -22.81 -74.88
C GLN A 861 18.30 -23.71 -76.05
N ALA A 862 18.11 -23.25 -77.29
CA ALA A 862 18.60 -23.94 -78.49
C ALA A 862 20.11 -24.16 -78.43
N LYS A 863 20.85 -23.14 -77.99
CA LYS A 863 22.31 -23.17 -77.85
C LYS A 863 22.75 -24.28 -76.89
N SER A 864 22.05 -24.47 -75.76
CA SER A 864 22.28 -25.59 -74.84
C SER A 864 21.92 -26.95 -75.47
N MET A 865 20.77 -27.05 -76.14
CA MET A 865 20.33 -28.29 -76.79
C MET A 865 21.23 -28.72 -77.96
N LEU A 866 21.86 -27.76 -78.65
CA LEU A 866 22.79 -28.03 -79.75
C LEU A 866 24.07 -28.74 -79.30
N GLN A 867 24.36 -28.78 -78.00
CA GLN A 867 25.48 -29.55 -77.42
C GLN A 867 25.15 -31.04 -77.27
N ASN A 868 23.88 -31.46 -77.39
CA ASN A 868 23.48 -32.86 -77.31
C ASN A 868 23.40 -33.49 -78.73
N PRO A 869 24.19 -34.55 -79.01
CA PRO A 869 24.27 -35.14 -80.35
C PRO A 869 23.03 -35.94 -80.79
N GLU A 870 22.10 -36.26 -79.88
CA GLU A 870 20.95 -37.13 -80.18
C GLU A 870 19.83 -36.46 -80.98
N LEU A 871 19.79 -35.12 -81.05
CA LEU A 871 18.71 -34.37 -81.73
C LEU A 871 19.19 -33.71 -83.01
N THR A 872 18.42 -33.83 -84.09
CA THR A 872 18.65 -33.08 -85.33
C THR A 872 18.32 -31.59 -85.14
N ILE A 873 18.89 -30.71 -85.98
CA ILE A 873 18.63 -29.26 -85.88
C ILE A 873 17.15 -28.94 -86.11
N SER A 874 16.49 -29.67 -87.00
CA SER A 874 15.04 -29.54 -87.23
C SER A 874 14.23 -29.93 -85.98
N GLU A 875 14.59 -31.01 -85.29
CA GLU A 875 13.95 -31.41 -84.03
C GLU A 875 14.18 -30.40 -82.91
N ILE A 876 15.38 -29.81 -82.81
CA ILE A 876 15.67 -28.74 -81.85
C ILE A 876 14.81 -27.53 -82.14
N ALA A 877 14.70 -27.11 -83.40
CA ALA A 877 13.88 -25.96 -83.80
C ALA A 877 12.40 -26.14 -83.39
N TYR A 878 11.83 -27.33 -83.58
CA TYR A 878 10.46 -27.62 -83.15
C TYR A 878 10.33 -27.75 -81.63
N LYS A 879 11.30 -28.37 -80.93
CA LYS A 879 11.29 -28.54 -79.47
C LYS A 879 11.35 -27.23 -78.68
N ILE A 880 11.87 -26.16 -79.28
CA ILE A 880 11.93 -24.82 -78.69
C ILE A 880 10.90 -23.88 -79.32
N GLY A 881 9.88 -24.43 -80.00
CA GLY A 881 8.70 -23.68 -80.44
C GLY A 881 8.88 -22.77 -81.65
N PHE A 882 9.85 -23.03 -82.55
CA PHE A 882 9.87 -22.35 -83.86
C PHE A 882 8.97 -23.09 -84.86
N SER A 883 8.18 -22.32 -85.62
CA SER A 883 7.28 -22.84 -86.67
C SER A 883 8.00 -23.40 -87.90
N SER A 884 9.27 -23.02 -88.13
CA SER A 884 10.08 -23.49 -89.26
C SER A 884 11.57 -23.59 -88.88
N PRO A 885 12.26 -24.71 -89.22
CA PRO A 885 13.72 -24.86 -89.05
C PRO A 885 14.56 -23.84 -89.83
N ASN A 886 14.06 -23.36 -90.97
CA ASN A 886 14.75 -22.33 -91.78
C ASN A 886 14.72 -20.97 -91.08
N TYR A 887 13.57 -20.63 -90.48
CA TYR A 887 13.42 -19.41 -89.71
C TYR A 887 14.30 -19.45 -88.45
N PHE A 888 14.27 -20.55 -87.70
CA PHE A 888 15.18 -20.77 -86.57
C PHE A 888 16.65 -20.55 -86.95
N SER A 889 17.11 -21.16 -88.04
CA SER A 889 18.51 -21.05 -88.46
C SER A 889 18.92 -19.63 -88.83
N THR A 890 18.00 -18.84 -89.41
CA THR A 890 18.23 -17.43 -89.76
C THR A 890 18.32 -16.57 -88.50
N VAL A 891 17.38 -16.71 -87.57
CA VAL A 891 17.37 -15.94 -86.33
C VAL A 891 18.55 -16.32 -85.42
N PHE A 892 18.90 -17.61 -85.34
CA PHE A 892 20.07 -18.09 -84.58
C PHE A 892 21.38 -17.51 -85.14
N LYS A 893 21.54 -17.50 -86.47
CA LYS A 893 22.72 -16.89 -87.12
C LYS A 893 22.78 -15.38 -86.87
N ASN A 894 21.65 -14.67 -86.94
CA ASN A 894 21.61 -13.24 -86.67
C ASN A 894 22.00 -12.92 -85.22
N LYS A 895 21.62 -13.77 -84.26
CA LYS A 895 21.93 -13.56 -82.83
C LYS A 895 23.36 -13.93 -82.46
N PHE A 896 23.86 -15.09 -82.91
CA PHE A 896 25.14 -15.65 -82.46
C PHE A 896 26.27 -15.54 -83.50
N GLY A 897 26.00 -14.95 -84.67
CA GLY A 897 26.96 -14.74 -85.76
C GLY A 897 27.28 -16.00 -86.59
N VAL A 898 26.96 -17.19 -86.10
CA VAL A 898 27.21 -18.49 -86.76
C VAL A 898 25.93 -19.31 -86.91
N SER A 899 25.84 -20.17 -87.93
CA SER A 899 24.66 -21.02 -88.12
C SER A 899 24.61 -22.16 -87.09
N PRO A 900 23.42 -22.70 -86.75
CA PRO A 900 23.29 -23.80 -85.77
C PRO A 900 24.14 -25.04 -86.11
N ASN A 901 24.28 -25.34 -87.40
CA ASN A 901 25.12 -26.45 -87.90
C ASN A 901 26.61 -26.24 -87.62
N VAL A 902 27.09 -25.01 -87.82
CA VAL A 902 28.48 -24.64 -87.53
C VAL A 902 28.71 -24.66 -86.02
N TYR A 903 27.78 -24.08 -85.25
CA TYR A 903 27.86 -24.04 -83.80
C TYR A 903 27.92 -25.44 -83.16
N ARG A 904 27.12 -26.41 -83.67
CA ARG A 904 27.16 -27.81 -83.21
C ARG A 904 28.51 -28.49 -83.49
N LYS A 905 29.10 -28.26 -84.67
CA LYS A 905 30.40 -28.84 -85.02
C LYS A 905 31.53 -28.28 -84.16
N SER A 906 31.53 -26.98 -83.88
CA SER A 906 32.52 -26.36 -82.98
C SER A 906 32.39 -26.83 -81.53
N ALA A 907 31.20 -27.25 -81.09
CA ALA A 907 30.97 -27.73 -79.72
C ALA A 907 31.33 -29.22 -79.51
N GLY A 908 31.65 -29.97 -80.58
CA GLY A 908 32.04 -31.39 -80.51
C GLY A 908 33.54 -31.65 -80.62
N GLU A 909 34.37 -30.62 -80.75
CA GLU A 909 35.84 -30.68 -80.75
C GLU A 909 36.48 -30.00 -79.52
N GLU A 910 35.70 -29.74 -78.47
CA GLU A 910 36.18 -29.30 -77.13
C GLU A 910 35.86 -30.33 -76.04
#